data_AF-A0A9E0C0A7-F1
#
_entry.id   AF-A0A9E0C0A7-F1
#
_cell.length_a   1.000
_cell.length_b   1.000
_cell.length_c   1.000
_cell.angle_alpha   90.00
_cell.angle_beta   90.00
_cell.angle_gamma   90.00
#
_symmetry.space_group_name_H-M   'P 1'
#
loop_
_entity.id
_entity.type
_entity.pdbx_description
1 polymer ?
#
loop_
_entity_poly.entity_id
_entity_poly.type
_entity_poly.pdbx_seq_one_letter_code
_entity_poly.pdbx_strand_id
1 'polypeptide(L)'
;MVDFKKLLFRTAGLSMLIKGITGVHGVSHLEEGNKNIPPITRKTQRPEPINFEKRLDLVQKLNQKGAQLDEVQQRRDNLRAEITQEREVVDKLAGNAGFNNMNSLDVLSDQDCFLNRVTLDDAKAYSAFSSLVYNIDQQKSMTRKASKQTTKLERDFLAKLSTISLLESKEAAIKKSLFITEEYKREVENLSSVFGIKFQTRADQASPTFEEVQEAIGLKVTALRREAETLERQKEHQNTEFLTAARDVFAHNLEGMDYNIEGVFHRNNGEFSGVAGYKHHKATAEQPEEHTLLLAMAGTKSWSDVWSDLWGVKDWVDYGSGLLRGVKFHAGIMSHLNDNAAAFFSFTTNWLKNFQEQHAGATLNIAGVGHSLGGSLGEVFAVSAKQIAEKMGIKVRLSIMTEGAPNIIDANSLETYNNIKGKGNTIQIAHVYDPVPRAAFWLKSTNDAEIKRANSLFYDINGTMVLPGLNPHSSTEYYQSAVKVFESWYEDMTLLKTQAAHFAELVKEEEATDQAIGKISREAYQIGTQIINQDKISAAGFEQEWEKYITQEQLKLQKLNDEFKPLKVKIYKLSLQKNPSIVEQEKLVFERTALQEKINKQTKIIEDLSQDKPWTPYAEEISRNFAELKADMLTSSFLLDSIVEKSMSSSLSNFDIGSILTKSTLKMDENRSIVGATRQDILPTIKAH
;
A
#
# COMPACT_ATOMS: atom_id res chain seq x y z
N MET A 1 23.67 64.23 -5.91
CA MET A 1 22.53 63.98 -5.01
C MET A 1 21.43 63.29 -5.80
N VAL A 2 21.43 61.95 -5.80
CA VAL A 2 20.37 61.14 -6.41
C VAL A 2 19.28 60.92 -5.36
N ASP A 3 18.03 61.14 -5.75
CA ASP A 3 16.84 61.25 -4.89
C ASP A 3 16.55 59.97 -4.07
N PHE A 4 16.69 60.07 -2.74
CA PHE A 4 16.53 59.01 -1.74
C PHE A 4 15.16 58.30 -1.81
N LYS A 5 14.14 58.96 -2.36
CA LYS A 5 12.81 58.35 -2.60
C LYS A 5 12.83 57.23 -3.64
N LYS A 6 13.79 57.21 -4.57
CA LYS A 6 13.93 56.12 -5.56
C LYS A 6 14.54 54.84 -4.97
N LEU A 7 15.27 54.92 -3.85
CA LEU A 7 15.86 53.76 -3.17
C LEU A 7 14.80 52.97 -2.36
N LEU A 8 13.88 53.68 -1.70
CA LEU A 8 12.75 53.09 -0.95
C LEU A 8 11.69 52.42 -1.86
N PHE A 9 11.53 52.88 -3.09
CA PHE A 9 10.69 52.19 -4.10
C PHE A 9 11.34 50.91 -4.66
N ARG A 10 12.66 50.69 -4.46
CA ARG A 10 13.40 49.54 -5.01
C ARG A 10 13.43 48.31 -4.09
N THR A 11 13.28 48.48 -2.77
CA THR A 11 13.02 47.37 -1.83
C THR A 11 11.70 46.63 -2.10
N ALA A 12 10.74 47.28 -2.80
CA ALA A 12 9.53 46.62 -3.29
C ALA A 12 9.81 45.61 -4.43
N GLY A 13 10.89 45.80 -5.21
CA GLY A 13 11.30 44.89 -6.27
C GLY A 13 11.84 43.56 -5.76
N LEU A 14 12.60 43.57 -4.65
CA LEU A 14 13.06 42.35 -3.97
C LEU A 14 11.89 41.65 -3.25
N SER A 15 10.94 42.42 -2.69
CA SER A 15 9.67 41.87 -2.19
C SER A 15 8.83 41.25 -3.31
N MET A 16 8.88 41.76 -4.55
CA MET A 16 8.24 41.16 -5.72
C MET A 16 8.98 39.94 -6.25
N LEU A 17 10.32 39.90 -6.14
CA LEU A 17 11.12 38.72 -6.50
C LEU A 17 10.91 37.57 -5.50
N ILE A 18 10.88 37.89 -4.20
CA ILE A 18 10.50 36.96 -3.14
C ILE A 18 9.04 36.54 -3.31
N LYS A 19 8.12 37.46 -3.63
CA LYS A 19 6.72 37.13 -3.96
C LYS A 19 6.59 36.33 -5.25
N GLY A 20 7.50 36.48 -6.21
CA GLY A 20 7.54 35.73 -7.47
C GLY A 20 8.05 34.31 -7.23
N ILE A 21 9.14 34.15 -6.47
CA ILE A 21 9.67 32.86 -6.01
C ILE A 21 8.65 32.14 -5.10
N THR A 22 7.84 32.87 -4.33
CA THR A 22 6.70 32.33 -3.58
C THR A 22 5.37 32.38 -4.35
N GLY A 23 5.34 32.78 -5.62
CA GLY A 23 4.12 33.14 -6.36
C GLY A 23 3.99 32.51 -7.75
N VAL A 24 4.98 31.74 -8.21
CA VAL A 24 4.79 30.81 -9.33
C VAL A 24 3.96 29.63 -8.81
N HIS A 25 2.63 29.75 -8.98
CA HIS A 25 1.60 28.70 -8.94
C HIS A 25 1.91 27.50 -8.00
N GLY A 26 1.69 27.69 -6.69
CA GLY A 26 1.77 26.59 -5.72
C GLY A 26 1.57 26.96 -4.25
N VAL A 27 1.62 28.26 -3.89
CA VAL A 27 1.57 28.69 -2.47
C VAL A 27 0.16 29.03 -1.97
N SER A 28 -0.87 29.07 -2.83
CA SER A 28 -2.26 29.26 -2.38
C SER A 28 -2.81 28.08 -1.57
N HIS A 29 -2.14 26.92 -1.56
CA HIS A 29 -2.49 25.78 -0.68
C HIS A 29 -1.68 25.71 0.62
N LEU A 30 -0.73 26.63 0.86
CA LEU A 30 0.03 26.68 2.11
C LEU A 30 -0.67 27.48 3.23
N GLU A 31 -1.74 28.21 2.95
CA GLU A 31 -2.54 28.89 3.99
C GLU A 31 -3.51 27.95 4.73
N GLU A 32 -3.84 26.78 4.18
CA GLU A 32 -4.78 25.84 4.82
C GLU A 32 -4.14 24.59 5.46
N GLY A 33 -2.87 24.29 5.20
CA GLY A 33 -2.30 22.98 5.57
C GLY A 33 -1.22 22.92 6.67
N ASN A 34 -0.42 23.97 6.89
CA ASN A 34 0.81 23.80 7.67
C ASN A 34 0.93 24.76 8.88
N LYS A 35 0.25 24.40 9.98
CA LYS A 35 0.31 25.08 11.29
C LYS A 35 1.66 24.98 12.03
N ASN A 36 2.68 24.38 11.41
CA ASN A 36 3.97 24.09 12.06
C ASN A 36 5.15 24.95 11.59
N ILE A 37 4.91 26.08 10.91
CA ILE A 37 5.96 27.11 10.78
C ILE A 37 5.95 27.91 12.10
N PRO A 38 6.98 27.83 12.95
CA PRO A 38 6.99 28.55 14.21
C PRO A 38 6.95 30.06 13.92
N PRO A 39 6.15 30.86 14.64
CA PRO A 39 6.24 32.31 14.56
C PRO A 39 7.62 32.72 15.07
N ILE A 40 8.48 33.18 14.17
CA ILE A 40 9.82 33.64 14.54
C ILE A 40 9.67 34.93 15.32
N THR A 41 10.05 34.88 16.60
CA THR A 41 10.25 36.04 17.45
C THR A 41 11.27 36.97 16.77
N ARG A 42 10.84 38.17 16.38
CA ARG A 42 11.69 39.26 15.87
C ARG A 42 12.69 39.68 16.97
N LYS A 43 13.77 38.94 17.17
CA LYS A 43 14.98 39.54 17.73
C LYS A 43 15.56 40.41 16.62
N THR A 44 15.36 41.72 16.74
CA THR A 44 15.98 42.74 15.90
C THR A 44 17.50 42.64 16.02
N GLN A 45 18.10 41.78 15.19
CA GLN A 45 19.53 41.82 14.93
C GLN A 45 19.83 43.23 14.40
N ARG A 46 20.85 43.89 14.98
CA ARG A 46 21.36 45.16 14.47
C ARG A 46 21.77 44.94 13.00
N PRO A 47 21.53 45.90 12.09
CA PRO A 47 21.97 45.79 10.71
C PRO A 47 23.48 45.50 10.66
N GLU A 48 23.89 44.42 10.00
CA GLU A 48 25.32 44.11 9.78
C GLU A 48 25.85 45.02 8.68
N PRO A 49 27.01 45.71 8.85
CA PRO A 49 27.69 46.49 7.82
C PRO A 49 27.67 45.81 6.44
N ILE A 50 27.36 46.55 5.38
CA ILE A 50 27.36 46.01 4.00
C ILE A 50 28.78 45.53 3.70
N ASN A 51 28.93 44.25 3.39
CA ASN A 51 30.16 43.69 2.86
C ASN A 51 29.85 43.15 1.46
N PHE A 52 30.48 43.75 0.46
CA PHE A 52 30.22 43.48 -0.96
C PHE A 52 30.47 42.04 -1.36
N GLU A 53 31.63 41.49 -0.99
CA GLU A 53 31.99 40.12 -1.32
C GLU A 53 31.03 39.13 -0.66
N LYS A 54 30.66 39.38 0.62
CA LYS A 54 29.67 38.58 1.34
C LYS A 54 28.29 38.68 0.70
N ARG A 55 27.85 39.87 0.26
CA ARG A 55 26.56 40.07 -0.39
C ARG A 55 26.49 39.36 -1.73
N LEU A 56 27.54 39.48 -2.54
CA LEU A 56 27.62 38.82 -3.84
C LEU A 56 27.58 37.29 -3.68
N ASP A 57 28.31 36.73 -2.72
CA ASP A 57 28.24 35.31 -2.38
C ASP A 57 26.83 34.88 -1.97
N LEU A 58 26.11 35.68 -1.17
CA LEU A 58 24.72 35.42 -0.81
C LEU A 58 23.77 35.45 -2.00
N VAL A 59 23.92 36.42 -2.92
CA VAL A 59 23.10 36.50 -4.14
C VAL A 59 23.38 35.31 -5.06
N GLN A 60 24.65 34.93 -5.24
CA GLN A 60 25.00 33.74 -6.02
C GLN A 60 24.42 32.47 -5.40
N LYS A 61 24.51 32.30 -4.07
CA LYS A 61 23.86 31.19 -3.35
C LYS A 61 22.34 31.21 -3.50
N LEU A 62 21.71 32.38 -3.46
CA LEU A 62 20.26 32.50 -3.67
C LEU A 62 19.86 32.08 -5.09
N ASN A 63 20.60 32.51 -6.11
CA ASN A 63 20.37 32.13 -7.50
C ASN A 63 20.59 30.62 -7.70
N GLN A 64 21.62 30.03 -7.08
CA GLN A 64 21.84 28.58 -7.08
C GLN A 64 20.66 27.84 -6.43
N LYS A 65 20.11 28.35 -5.32
CA LYS A 65 18.92 27.79 -4.69
C LYS A 65 17.67 27.93 -5.56
N GLY A 66 17.54 29.02 -6.31
CA GLY A 66 16.49 29.20 -7.31
C GLY A 66 16.55 28.13 -8.40
N ALA A 67 17.72 27.94 -9.02
CA ALA A 67 17.91 26.89 -10.03
C ALA A 67 17.65 25.47 -9.48
N GLN A 68 18.13 25.18 -8.25
CA GLN A 68 17.83 23.92 -7.57
C GLN A 68 16.33 23.74 -7.32
N LEU A 69 15.63 24.81 -6.96
CA LEU A 69 14.19 24.77 -6.72
C LEU A 69 13.43 24.47 -8.01
N ASP A 70 13.78 25.13 -9.11
CA ASP A 70 13.17 24.93 -10.43
C ASP A 70 13.34 23.47 -10.91
N GLU A 71 14.56 22.91 -10.77
CA GLU A 71 14.86 21.52 -11.12
C GLU A 71 14.02 20.51 -10.31
N VAL A 72 13.95 20.71 -8.99
CA VAL A 72 13.19 19.82 -8.09
C VAL A 72 11.67 19.98 -8.31
N GLN A 73 11.19 21.19 -8.60
CA GLN A 73 9.79 21.42 -8.98
C GLN A 73 9.43 20.72 -10.29
N GLN A 74 10.30 20.80 -11.29
CA GLN A 74 10.10 20.08 -12.55
C GLN A 74 10.05 18.57 -12.33
N ARG A 75 10.92 18.00 -11.47
CA ARG A 75 10.84 16.58 -11.11
C ARG A 75 9.53 16.23 -10.42
N ARG A 76 9.06 17.05 -9.47
CA ARG A 76 7.75 16.85 -8.81
C ARG A 76 6.61 16.83 -9.83
N ASP A 77 6.60 17.77 -10.76
CA ASP A 77 5.51 17.87 -11.75
C ASP A 77 5.54 16.67 -12.72
N ASN A 78 6.73 16.18 -13.10
CA ASN A 78 6.88 14.93 -13.84
C ASN A 78 6.39 13.72 -13.03
N LEU A 79 6.77 13.62 -11.75
CA LEU A 79 6.31 12.55 -10.84
C LEU A 79 4.79 12.54 -10.70
N ARG A 80 4.14 13.70 -10.61
CA ARG A 80 2.67 13.79 -10.55
C ARG A 80 1.99 13.26 -11.82
N ALA A 81 2.58 13.53 -12.98
CA ALA A 81 2.09 12.97 -14.24
C ALA A 81 2.27 11.45 -14.29
N GLU A 82 3.44 10.95 -13.89
CA GLU A 82 3.74 9.50 -13.78
C GLU A 82 2.76 8.81 -12.81
N ILE A 83 2.58 9.37 -11.60
CA ILE A 83 1.63 8.88 -10.58
C ILE A 83 0.20 8.85 -11.13
N THR A 84 -0.22 9.86 -11.89
CA THR A 84 -1.58 9.90 -12.46
C THR A 84 -1.79 8.79 -13.48
N GLN A 85 -0.83 8.59 -14.38
CA GLN A 85 -0.88 7.50 -15.37
C GLN A 85 -0.86 6.13 -14.69
N GLU A 86 0.02 5.98 -13.70
CA GLU A 86 0.19 4.72 -12.98
C GLU A 86 -1.05 4.36 -12.17
N ARG A 87 -1.70 5.37 -11.59
CA ARG A 87 -2.99 5.23 -10.91
C ARG A 87 -4.05 4.59 -11.81
N GLU A 88 -4.16 5.01 -13.07
CA GLU A 88 -5.13 4.46 -14.02
C GLU A 88 -4.83 2.98 -14.35
N VAL A 89 -3.56 2.62 -14.45
CA VAL A 89 -3.14 1.22 -14.68
C VAL A 89 -3.51 0.36 -13.47
N VAL A 90 -3.19 0.82 -12.26
CA VAL A 90 -3.55 0.14 -11.00
C VAL A 90 -5.06 -0.01 -10.86
N ASP A 91 -5.84 1.04 -11.15
CA ASP A 91 -7.32 0.98 -11.12
C ASP A 91 -7.87 -0.09 -12.07
N LYS A 92 -7.35 -0.14 -13.29
CA LYS A 92 -7.76 -1.13 -14.29
C LYS A 92 -7.42 -2.55 -13.85
N LEU A 93 -6.22 -2.77 -13.33
CA LEU A 93 -5.79 -4.08 -12.81
C LEU A 93 -6.60 -4.49 -11.58
N ALA A 94 -6.91 -3.56 -10.69
CA ALA A 94 -7.77 -3.81 -9.53
C ALA A 94 -9.17 -4.24 -9.96
N GLY A 95 -9.74 -3.59 -10.98
CA GLY A 95 -11.01 -4.01 -11.59
C GLY A 95 -10.94 -5.43 -12.18
N ASN A 96 -9.85 -5.76 -12.88
CA ASN A 96 -9.64 -7.11 -13.45
C ASN A 96 -9.53 -8.18 -12.35
N ALA A 97 -8.90 -7.85 -11.23
CA ALA A 97 -8.76 -8.70 -10.05
C ALA A 97 -10.02 -8.75 -9.16
N GLY A 98 -11.11 -8.10 -9.56
CA GLY A 98 -12.42 -8.21 -8.89
C GLY A 98 -12.62 -7.26 -7.71
N PHE A 99 -11.79 -6.22 -7.57
CA PHE A 99 -12.01 -5.15 -6.60
C PHE A 99 -12.92 -4.06 -7.19
N ASN A 100 -13.70 -3.40 -6.33
CA ASN A 100 -14.65 -2.38 -6.79
C ASN A 100 -14.11 -0.95 -6.75
N ASN A 101 -13.04 -0.65 -5.99
CA ASN A 101 -12.42 0.69 -5.86
C ASN A 101 -10.99 0.61 -5.29
N MET A 102 -10.15 1.62 -5.53
CA MET A 102 -8.73 1.71 -5.11
C MET A 102 -8.47 1.76 -3.58
N ASN A 103 -9.50 1.91 -2.73
CA ASN A 103 -9.35 1.70 -1.28
C ASN A 103 -8.92 0.25 -0.92
N SER A 104 -8.83 -0.64 -1.93
CA SER A 104 -8.25 -1.97 -1.87
C SER A 104 -6.71 -2.01 -1.85
N LEU A 105 -5.98 -0.91 -2.10
CA LEU A 105 -4.51 -0.92 -2.03
C LEU A 105 -3.99 -1.25 -0.62
N ASP A 106 -4.67 -0.80 0.41
CA ASP A 106 -4.37 -1.18 1.81
C ASP A 106 -4.39 -2.71 1.97
N VAL A 107 -5.29 -3.40 1.26
CA VAL A 107 -5.41 -4.86 1.28
C VAL A 107 -4.17 -5.52 0.68
N LEU A 108 -3.58 -4.96 -0.38
CA LEU A 108 -2.38 -5.52 -1.01
C LEU A 108 -1.14 -5.40 -0.12
N SER A 109 -1.14 -4.48 0.84
CA SER A 109 -0.06 -4.31 1.81
C SER A 109 -0.17 -5.23 3.04
N ASP A 110 -1.36 -5.78 3.31
CA ASP A 110 -1.63 -6.63 4.47
C ASP A 110 -1.24 -8.09 4.20
N GLN A 111 -0.08 -8.51 4.71
CA GLN A 111 0.45 -9.86 4.52
C GLN A 111 -0.41 -10.95 5.20
N ASP A 112 -1.26 -10.60 6.17
CA ASP A 112 -2.12 -11.56 6.85
C ASP A 112 -3.46 -11.79 6.14
N CYS A 113 -3.80 -10.95 5.15
CA CYS A 113 -5.06 -11.08 4.41
C CYS A 113 -5.06 -12.28 3.47
N PHE A 114 -6.21 -12.95 3.33
CA PHE A 114 -6.35 -14.15 2.51
C PHE A 114 -5.92 -13.94 1.05
N LEU A 115 -6.31 -12.82 0.44
CA LEU A 115 -5.98 -12.49 -0.96
C LEU A 115 -4.46 -12.48 -1.24
N ASN A 116 -3.64 -12.22 -0.22
CA ASN A 116 -2.20 -12.14 -0.39
C ASN A 116 -1.47 -13.46 -0.19
N ARG A 117 -2.09 -14.40 0.52
CA ARG A 117 -1.48 -15.69 0.92
C ARG A 117 -2.09 -16.91 0.24
N VAL A 118 -3.26 -16.77 -0.36
CA VAL A 118 -3.95 -17.90 -1.01
C VAL A 118 -3.07 -18.55 -2.07
N THR A 119 -2.97 -19.88 -2.02
CA THR A 119 -2.23 -20.66 -3.01
C THR A 119 -3.17 -21.37 -3.97
N LEU A 120 -2.62 -21.85 -5.09
CA LEU A 120 -3.37 -22.69 -6.03
C LEU A 120 -3.84 -24.00 -5.36
N ASP A 121 -3.06 -24.55 -4.45
CA ASP A 121 -3.42 -25.77 -3.73
C ASP A 121 -4.55 -25.52 -2.72
N ASP A 122 -4.56 -24.35 -2.06
CA ASP A 122 -5.70 -23.93 -1.25
C ASP A 122 -6.96 -23.79 -2.10
N ALA A 123 -6.86 -23.12 -3.25
CA ALA A 123 -8.00 -22.94 -4.15
C ALA A 123 -8.56 -24.28 -4.65
N LYS A 124 -7.68 -25.23 -5.04
CA LYS A 124 -8.06 -26.60 -5.42
C LYS A 124 -8.76 -27.33 -4.27
N ALA A 125 -8.17 -27.30 -3.08
CA ALA A 125 -8.73 -27.96 -1.91
C ALA A 125 -10.09 -27.37 -1.54
N TYR A 126 -10.20 -26.04 -1.47
CA TYR A 126 -11.42 -25.34 -1.07
C TYR A 126 -12.56 -25.59 -2.07
N SER A 127 -12.25 -25.57 -3.36
CA SER A 127 -13.22 -25.91 -4.43
C SER A 127 -13.64 -27.38 -4.36
N ALA A 128 -12.69 -28.29 -4.11
CA ALA A 128 -12.99 -29.71 -3.96
C ALA A 128 -13.92 -29.98 -2.76
N PHE A 129 -13.63 -29.38 -1.60
CA PHE A 129 -14.49 -29.45 -0.42
C PHE A 129 -15.89 -28.89 -0.70
N SER A 130 -15.97 -27.71 -1.32
CA SER A 130 -17.24 -27.08 -1.72
C SER A 130 -18.10 -28.00 -2.59
N SER A 131 -17.50 -28.58 -3.62
CA SER A 131 -18.18 -29.48 -4.56
C SER A 131 -18.59 -30.81 -3.91
N LEU A 132 -17.68 -31.43 -3.16
CA LEU A 132 -17.91 -32.72 -2.52
C LEU A 132 -19.01 -32.64 -1.48
N VAL A 133 -18.99 -31.65 -0.59
CA VAL A 133 -20.05 -31.45 0.41
C VAL A 133 -21.40 -31.27 -0.26
N TYR A 134 -21.47 -30.49 -1.33
CA TYR A 134 -22.71 -30.33 -2.10
C TYR A 134 -23.17 -31.65 -2.73
N ASN A 135 -22.27 -32.39 -3.37
CA ASN A 135 -22.60 -33.66 -4.05
C ASN A 135 -23.00 -34.76 -3.07
N ILE A 136 -22.34 -34.83 -1.91
CA ILE A 136 -22.67 -35.75 -0.82
C ILE A 136 -24.06 -35.47 -0.26
N ASP A 137 -24.41 -34.20 -0.06
CA ASP A 137 -25.73 -33.81 0.41
C ASP A 137 -26.85 -34.25 -0.57
N GLN A 138 -26.53 -34.38 -1.85
CA GLN A 138 -27.43 -34.91 -2.88
C GLN A 138 -27.49 -36.45 -2.90
N GLN A 139 -26.50 -37.15 -2.34
CA GLN A 139 -26.44 -38.62 -2.35
C GLN A 139 -27.11 -39.24 -1.11
N LYS A 140 -28.14 -40.08 -1.35
CA LYS A 140 -28.91 -40.80 -0.32
C LYS A 140 -28.07 -41.75 0.57
N SER A 141 -26.89 -42.17 0.11
CA SER A 141 -26.02 -43.14 0.80
C SER A 141 -25.37 -42.56 2.06
N MET A 142 -24.93 -41.30 2.02
CA MET A 142 -24.40 -40.56 3.17
C MET A 142 -25.50 -39.79 3.93
N THR A 143 -26.60 -39.44 3.25
CA THR A 143 -27.77 -38.77 3.83
C THR A 143 -28.84 -39.74 4.34
N ARG A 144 -28.48 -40.97 4.75
CA ARG A 144 -29.33 -41.65 5.74
C ARG A 144 -29.43 -40.69 6.90
N LYS A 145 -30.64 -40.13 7.13
CA LYS A 145 -30.91 -39.20 8.24
C LYS A 145 -30.05 -39.63 9.40
N ALA A 146 -29.11 -38.79 9.86
CA ALA A 146 -28.52 -38.98 11.17
C ALA A 146 -29.67 -39.37 12.06
N SER A 147 -29.54 -40.55 12.69
CA SER A 147 -30.73 -41.22 13.22
C SER A 147 -31.52 -40.18 14.00
N LYS A 148 -32.86 -40.12 13.90
CA LYS A 148 -33.65 -39.09 14.62
C LYS A 148 -33.20 -38.92 16.09
N GLN A 149 -32.59 -39.97 16.64
CA GLN A 149 -31.83 -39.99 17.87
C GLN A 149 -30.67 -38.98 17.96
N THR A 150 -29.76 -38.83 17.00
CA THR A 150 -28.61 -37.91 17.05
C THR A 150 -29.06 -36.45 17.19
N THR A 151 -29.96 -36.00 16.31
CA THR A 151 -30.56 -34.65 16.39
C THR A 151 -31.40 -34.46 17.66
N LYS A 152 -31.99 -35.54 18.19
CA LYS A 152 -32.69 -35.48 19.48
C LYS A 152 -31.70 -35.32 20.63
N LEU A 153 -30.64 -36.13 20.67
CA LEU A 153 -29.57 -36.05 21.68
C LEU A 153 -28.92 -34.67 21.70
N GLU A 154 -28.70 -34.07 20.53
CA GLU A 154 -28.13 -32.73 20.40
C GLU A 154 -29.07 -31.64 20.94
N ARG A 155 -30.36 -31.68 20.58
CA ARG A 155 -31.36 -30.77 21.14
C ARG A 155 -31.50 -30.92 22.64
N ASP A 156 -31.54 -32.16 23.14
CA ASP A 156 -31.64 -32.45 24.56
C ASP A 156 -30.38 -31.93 25.30
N PHE A 157 -29.18 -32.17 24.76
CA PHE A 157 -27.91 -31.66 25.29
C PHE A 157 -27.90 -30.13 25.38
N LEU A 158 -28.29 -29.44 24.30
CA LEU A 158 -28.32 -27.97 24.28
C LEU A 158 -29.40 -27.40 25.20
N ALA A 159 -30.55 -28.05 25.31
CA ALA A 159 -31.57 -27.66 26.28
C ALA A 159 -31.02 -27.76 27.72
N LYS A 160 -30.18 -28.76 28.03
CA LYS A 160 -29.48 -28.84 29.32
C LYS A 160 -28.48 -27.70 29.51
N LEU A 161 -27.63 -27.41 28.52
CA LEU A 161 -26.67 -26.31 28.61
C LEU A 161 -27.34 -24.94 28.77
N SER A 162 -28.44 -24.70 28.05
CA SER A 162 -29.24 -23.47 28.19
C SER A 162 -29.84 -23.36 29.60
N THR A 163 -30.36 -24.46 30.15
CA THR A 163 -30.89 -24.51 31.51
C THR A 163 -29.78 -24.24 32.54
N ILE A 164 -28.58 -24.79 32.35
CA ILE A 164 -27.41 -24.53 33.21
C ILE A 164 -27.06 -23.03 33.20
N SER A 165 -26.90 -22.45 32.01
CA SER A 165 -26.55 -21.03 31.87
C SER A 165 -27.59 -20.11 32.51
N LEU A 166 -28.87 -20.42 32.34
CA LEU A 166 -29.95 -19.68 32.99
C LEU A 166 -29.87 -19.77 34.52
N LEU A 167 -29.64 -20.97 35.07
CA LEU A 167 -29.47 -21.17 36.51
C LEU A 167 -28.24 -20.44 37.08
N GLU A 168 -27.10 -20.47 36.38
CA GLU A 168 -25.88 -19.77 36.79
C GLU A 168 -26.07 -18.24 36.77
N SER A 169 -26.81 -17.72 35.77
CA SER A 169 -27.20 -16.31 35.72
C SER A 169 -28.10 -15.91 36.89
N LYS A 170 -29.08 -16.76 37.22
CA LYS A 170 -29.95 -16.56 38.39
C LYS A 170 -29.17 -16.64 39.70
N GLU A 171 -28.23 -17.56 39.83
CA GLU A 171 -27.32 -17.66 40.98
C GLU A 171 -26.51 -16.36 41.16
N ALA A 172 -25.94 -15.84 40.07
CA ALA A 172 -25.16 -14.61 40.08
C ALA A 172 -26.02 -13.38 40.47
N ALA A 173 -27.28 -13.34 40.03
CA ALA A 173 -28.23 -12.28 40.42
C ALA A 173 -28.59 -12.37 41.91
N ILE A 174 -28.84 -13.58 42.41
CA ILE A 174 -29.11 -13.83 43.84
C ILE A 174 -27.91 -13.45 44.69
N LYS A 175 -26.68 -13.79 44.27
CA LYS A 175 -25.43 -13.45 44.96
C LYS A 175 -25.20 -11.94 45.09
N LYS A 176 -25.74 -11.14 44.16
CA LYS A 176 -25.68 -9.67 44.23
C LYS A 176 -26.71 -9.06 45.17
N SER A 177 -27.72 -9.83 45.59
CA SER A 177 -28.75 -9.36 46.51
C SER A 177 -28.25 -9.44 47.95
N LEU A 178 -28.28 -8.32 48.66
CA LEU A 178 -27.82 -8.22 50.06
C LEU A 178 -28.91 -8.54 51.09
N PHE A 179 -30.18 -8.61 50.68
CA PHE A 179 -31.33 -8.76 51.57
C PHE A 179 -32.40 -9.67 50.94
N ILE A 180 -33.14 -10.39 51.79
CA ILE A 180 -34.31 -11.17 51.39
C ILE A 180 -35.45 -10.18 51.06
N THR A 181 -35.69 -9.97 49.76
CA THR A 181 -36.77 -9.11 49.23
C THR A 181 -37.94 -9.96 48.72
N GLU A 182 -39.07 -9.34 48.41
CA GLU A 182 -40.16 -10.03 47.69
C GLU A 182 -39.75 -10.48 46.29
N GLU A 183 -38.81 -9.78 45.67
CA GLU A 183 -38.21 -10.19 44.40
C GLU A 183 -37.39 -11.47 44.55
N TYR A 184 -36.60 -11.59 45.64
CA TYR A 184 -35.92 -12.84 45.99
C TYR A 184 -36.89 -13.99 46.21
N LYS A 185 -37.98 -13.79 46.97
CA LYS A 185 -38.98 -14.84 47.22
C LYS A 185 -39.64 -15.33 45.94
N ARG A 186 -40.03 -14.42 45.03
CA ARG A 186 -40.55 -14.79 43.70
C ARG A 186 -39.53 -15.56 42.89
N GLU A 187 -38.26 -15.17 42.96
CA GLU A 187 -37.20 -15.87 42.23
C GLU A 187 -36.98 -17.29 42.79
N VAL A 188 -37.02 -17.47 44.12
CA VAL A 188 -37.00 -18.78 44.77
C VAL A 188 -38.20 -19.65 44.40
N GLU A 189 -39.40 -19.07 44.37
CA GLU A 189 -40.61 -19.77 43.88
C GLU A 189 -40.45 -20.18 42.42
N ASN A 190 -39.92 -19.29 41.57
CA ASN A 190 -39.65 -19.56 40.16
C ASN A 190 -38.63 -20.70 40.00
N LEU A 191 -37.54 -20.68 40.78
CA LEU A 191 -36.55 -21.76 40.82
C LEU A 191 -37.18 -23.11 41.21
N SER A 192 -38.11 -23.11 42.15
CA SER A 192 -38.85 -24.31 42.54
C SER A 192 -39.84 -24.76 41.47
N SER A 193 -40.63 -23.86 40.89
CA SER A 193 -41.74 -24.21 39.99
C SER A 193 -41.27 -24.51 38.56
N VAL A 194 -40.27 -23.78 38.06
CA VAL A 194 -39.79 -23.89 36.67
C VAL A 194 -38.67 -24.91 36.55
N PHE A 195 -37.75 -24.96 37.52
CA PHE A 195 -36.56 -25.83 37.46
C PHE A 195 -36.66 -27.06 38.36
N GLY A 196 -37.73 -27.15 39.17
CA GLY A 196 -37.95 -28.26 40.09
C GLY A 196 -36.92 -28.34 41.22
N ILE A 197 -36.32 -27.20 41.60
CA ILE A 197 -35.34 -27.15 42.69
C ILE A 197 -36.07 -27.22 44.03
N LYS A 198 -35.72 -28.22 44.84
CA LYS A 198 -36.28 -28.37 46.19
C LYS A 198 -35.32 -27.73 47.20
N PHE A 199 -35.83 -26.78 47.95
CA PHE A 199 -35.11 -26.13 49.04
C PHE A 199 -35.44 -26.83 50.36
N GLN A 200 -34.43 -27.13 51.17
CA GLN A 200 -34.65 -27.51 52.56
C GLN A 200 -34.90 -26.22 53.35
N THR A 201 -36.15 -25.97 53.73
CA THR A 201 -36.48 -24.90 54.67
C THR A 201 -36.50 -25.49 56.08
N ARG A 202 -35.82 -24.83 57.03
CA ARG A 202 -35.93 -25.19 58.44
C ARG A 202 -37.35 -24.88 58.92
N ALA A 203 -37.85 -25.67 59.88
CA ALA A 203 -39.24 -25.60 60.36
C ALA A 203 -39.64 -24.21 60.95
N ASP A 204 -38.67 -23.37 61.24
CA ASP A 204 -38.75 -22.03 61.81
C ASP A 204 -38.52 -20.89 60.81
N GLN A 205 -38.32 -21.18 59.51
CA GLN A 205 -38.07 -20.17 58.48
C GLN A 205 -39.12 -20.18 57.35
N ALA A 206 -39.62 -18.99 56.98
CA ALA A 206 -40.60 -18.81 55.90
C ALA A 206 -39.97 -18.82 54.49
N SER A 207 -38.65 -18.73 54.36
CA SER A 207 -37.94 -18.73 53.08
C SER A 207 -36.51 -19.26 53.28
N PRO A 208 -35.95 -20.00 52.30
CA PRO A 208 -34.59 -20.51 52.37
C PRO A 208 -33.56 -19.37 52.35
N THR A 209 -32.45 -19.58 53.06
CA THR A 209 -31.30 -18.66 53.11
C THR A 209 -30.59 -18.57 51.77
N PHE A 210 -29.77 -17.51 51.59
CA PHE A 210 -28.97 -17.34 50.39
C PHE A 210 -28.03 -18.52 50.14
N GLU A 211 -27.38 -19.05 51.20
CA GLU A 211 -26.51 -20.22 51.08
C GLU A 211 -27.30 -21.48 50.67
N GLU A 212 -28.48 -21.73 51.25
CA GLU A 212 -29.32 -22.89 50.91
C GLU A 212 -29.81 -22.82 49.45
N VAL A 213 -30.14 -21.63 48.95
CA VAL A 213 -30.52 -21.44 47.54
C VAL A 213 -29.33 -21.64 46.62
N GLN A 214 -28.16 -21.11 46.96
CA GLN A 214 -26.92 -21.32 46.18
C GLN A 214 -26.53 -22.80 46.12
N GLU A 215 -26.55 -23.50 47.25
CA GLU A 215 -26.23 -24.93 47.29
C GLU A 215 -27.22 -25.74 46.44
N ALA A 216 -28.53 -25.46 46.53
CA ALA A 216 -29.54 -26.15 45.75
C ALA A 216 -29.41 -25.89 44.24
N ILE A 217 -29.09 -24.65 43.84
CA ILE A 217 -28.77 -24.33 42.44
C ILE A 217 -27.50 -25.07 42.01
N GLY A 218 -26.43 -25.03 42.79
CA GLY A 218 -25.16 -25.71 42.48
C GLY A 218 -25.30 -27.22 42.33
N LEU A 219 -26.10 -27.87 43.17
CA LEU A 219 -26.45 -29.29 43.04
C LEU A 219 -27.23 -29.57 41.75
N LYS A 220 -28.22 -28.74 41.42
CA LYS A 220 -29.00 -28.88 40.19
C LYS A 220 -28.14 -28.68 38.94
N VAL A 221 -27.29 -27.66 38.93
CA VAL A 221 -26.31 -27.39 37.86
C VAL A 221 -25.37 -28.58 37.70
N THR A 222 -24.83 -29.12 38.79
CA THR A 222 -23.97 -30.31 38.75
C THR A 222 -24.68 -31.53 38.17
N ALA A 223 -25.94 -31.77 38.57
CA ALA A 223 -26.74 -32.86 38.02
C ALA A 223 -27.01 -32.69 36.51
N LEU A 224 -27.42 -31.49 36.09
CA LEU A 224 -27.62 -31.16 34.69
C LEU A 224 -26.33 -31.28 33.87
N ARG A 225 -25.17 -30.91 34.44
CA ARG A 225 -23.85 -31.09 33.80
C ARG A 225 -23.55 -32.57 33.56
N ARG A 226 -23.80 -33.45 34.54
CA ARG A 226 -23.64 -34.91 34.35
C ARG A 226 -24.58 -35.48 33.29
N GLU A 227 -25.84 -35.03 33.26
CA GLU A 227 -26.80 -35.41 32.21
C GLU A 227 -26.31 -34.94 30.83
N ALA A 228 -25.82 -33.69 30.75
CA ALA A 228 -25.26 -33.13 29.53
C ALA A 228 -24.03 -33.92 29.06
N GLU A 229 -23.08 -34.22 29.94
CA GLU A 229 -21.91 -35.07 29.62
C GLU A 229 -22.32 -36.46 29.12
N THR A 230 -23.38 -37.05 29.67
CA THR A 230 -23.90 -38.35 29.22
C THR A 230 -24.49 -38.25 27.82
N LEU A 231 -25.30 -37.22 27.56
CA LEU A 231 -25.87 -36.95 26.23
C LEU A 231 -24.77 -36.64 25.22
N GLU A 232 -23.72 -35.92 25.62
CA GLU A 232 -22.55 -35.62 24.79
C GLU A 232 -21.82 -36.90 24.38
N ARG A 233 -21.54 -37.81 25.32
CA ARG A 233 -20.93 -39.11 24.98
C ARG A 233 -21.79 -39.96 24.05
N GLN A 234 -23.11 -39.97 24.26
CA GLN A 234 -24.03 -40.69 23.37
C GLN A 234 -24.05 -40.06 21.97
N LYS A 235 -24.03 -38.72 21.89
CA LYS A 235 -23.91 -37.97 20.65
C LYS A 235 -22.59 -38.28 19.94
N GLU A 236 -21.47 -38.22 20.64
CA GLU A 236 -20.13 -38.54 20.11
C GLU A 236 -20.05 -39.97 19.57
N HIS A 237 -20.63 -40.93 20.28
CA HIS A 237 -20.67 -42.32 19.82
C HIS A 237 -21.42 -42.44 18.48
N GLN A 238 -22.59 -41.79 18.35
CA GLN A 238 -23.33 -41.79 17.08
C GLN A 238 -22.60 -41.00 15.98
N ASN A 239 -21.98 -39.88 16.32
CA ASN A 239 -21.21 -39.07 15.37
C ASN A 239 -19.96 -39.80 14.88
N THR A 240 -19.40 -40.74 15.66
CA THR A 240 -18.22 -41.52 15.25
C THR A 240 -18.47 -42.35 13.99
N GLU A 241 -19.66 -42.93 13.84
CA GLU A 241 -20.03 -43.70 12.62
C GLU A 241 -20.10 -42.78 11.40
N PHE A 242 -20.74 -41.62 11.53
CA PHE A 242 -20.81 -40.62 10.46
C PHE A 242 -19.45 -40.02 10.13
N LEU A 243 -18.61 -39.76 11.15
CA LEU A 243 -17.26 -39.27 10.98
C LEU A 243 -16.38 -40.28 10.24
N THR A 244 -16.54 -41.58 10.53
CA THR A 244 -15.83 -42.65 9.82
C THR A 244 -16.26 -42.71 8.35
N ALA A 245 -17.56 -42.70 8.09
CA ALA A 245 -18.08 -42.69 6.71
C ALA A 245 -17.65 -41.44 5.93
N ALA A 246 -17.67 -40.26 6.58
CA ALA A 246 -17.16 -39.03 5.99
C ALA A 246 -15.66 -39.14 5.70
N ARG A 247 -14.85 -39.65 6.63
CA ARG A 247 -13.42 -39.89 6.40
C ARG A 247 -13.19 -40.77 5.19
N ASP A 248 -13.94 -41.86 5.02
CA ASP A 248 -13.78 -42.75 3.87
C ASP A 248 -14.12 -42.06 2.54
N VAL A 249 -15.23 -41.33 2.48
CA VAL A 249 -15.65 -40.63 1.25
C VAL A 249 -14.67 -39.49 0.93
N PHE A 250 -14.29 -38.68 1.92
CA PHE A 250 -13.39 -37.56 1.69
C PHE A 250 -11.95 -38.01 1.42
N ALA A 251 -11.44 -39.06 2.09
CA ALA A 251 -10.10 -39.59 1.83
C ALA A 251 -9.93 -40.06 0.39
N HIS A 252 -10.96 -40.70 -0.19
CA HIS A 252 -10.91 -41.12 -1.59
C HIS A 252 -10.92 -39.95 -2.58
N ASN A 253 -11.62 -38.86 -2.26
CA ASN A 253 -11.80 -37.74 -3.18
C ASN A 253 -10.81 -36.57 -2.97
N LEU A 254 -10.11 -36.54 -1.83
CA LEU A 254 -9.12 -35.51 -1.46
C LEU A 254 -7.69 -36.07 -1.40
N GLU A 255 -7.43 -37.18 -2.10
CA GLU A 255 -6.11 -37.80 -2.15
C GLU A 255 -5.05 -36.77 -2.58
N GLY A 256 -4.02 -36.59 -1.75
CA GLY A 256 -2.93 -35.62 -1.97
C GLY A 256 -3.17 -34.21 -1.40
N MET A 257 -4.29 -33.93 -0.73
CA MET A 257 -4.56 -32.59 -0.14
C MET A 257 -4.26 -32.48 1.37
N ASP A 258 -3.88 -33.58 2.03
CA ASP A 258 -3.49 -33.68 3.45
C ASP A 258 -4.50 -33.12 4.47
N TYR A 259 -5.80 -33.18 4.18
CA TYR A 259 -6.85 -32.84 5.13
C TYR A 259 -7.41 -34.08 5.83
N ASN A 260 -7.50 -34.01 7.16
CA ASN A 260 -8.21 -34.98 7.98
C ASN A 260 -9.60 -34.46 8.34
N ILE A 261 -10.64 -35.28 8.18
CA ILE A 261 -11.98 -34.90 8.65
C ILE A 261 -12.05 -35.07 10.16
N GLU A 262 -12.41 -33.99 10.85
CA GLU A 262 -12.49 -33.93 12.31
C GLU A 262 -13.91 -33.66 12.82
N GLY A 263 -14.80 -33.15 11.97
CA GLY A 263 -16.19 -32.90 12.32
C GLY A 263 -17.16 -33.11 11.16
N VAL A 264 -18.41 -33.44 11.51
CA VAL A 264 -19.54 -33.52 10.58
C VAL A 264 -20.70 -32.75 11.18
N PHE A 265 -21.35 -31.92 10.38
CA PHE A 265 -22.47 -31.08 10.80
C PHE A 265 -23.78 -31.62 10.24
N HIS A 266 -24.86 -31.53 11.02
CA HIS A 266 -26.20 -31.96 10.61
C HIS A 266 -27.26 -30.87 10.86
N ARG A 267 -28.30 -30.82 10.01
CA ARG A 267 -29.46 -29.91 10.14
C ARG A 267 -30.62 -30.58 10.90
N ASN A 268 -31.67 -29.80 11.18
CA ASN A 268 -32.89 -30.18 11.91
C ASN A 268 -33.71 -31.29 11.23
N ASN A 269 -33.23 -32.53 11.35
CA ASN A 269 -33.82 -33.82 10.93
C ASN A 269 -32.73 -34.89 10.70
N GLY A 270 -31.47 -34.55 10.92
CA GLY A 270 -30.31 -35.41 10.74
C GLY A 270 -29.72 -35.35 9.34
N GLU A 271 -30.18 -34.44 8.48
CA GLU A 271 -29.57 -34.27 7.16
C GLU A 271 -28.15 -33.74 7.28
N PHE A 272 -27.25 -34.29 6.47
CA PHE A 272 -25.89 -33.79 6.34
C PHE A 272 -25.92 -32.30 5.93
N SER A 273 -24.98 -31.53 6.46
CA SER A 273 -24.97 -30.09 6.26
C SER A 273 -23.59 -29.49 6.03
N GLY A 274 -22.54 -30.27 6.31
CA GLY A 274 -21.17 -29.83 6.18
C GLY A 274 -20.19 -30.72 6.92
N VAL A 275 -18.91 -30.39 6.79
CA VAL A 275 -17.79 -31.04 7.48
C VAL A 275 -16.78 -30.02 7.97
N ALA A 276 -16.00 -30.43 8.96
CA ALA A 276 -14.77 -29.76 9.36
C ALA A 276 -13.56 -30.60 8.95
N GLY A 277 -12.71 -30.03 8.10
CA GLY A 277 -11.40 -30.59 7.74
C GLY A 277 -10.29 -29.88 8.51
N TYR A 278 -9.24 -30.61 8.85
CA TYR A 278 -8.05 -30.08 9.51
C TYR A 278 -6.79 -30.44 8.72
N LYS A 279 -5.92 -29.45 8.52
CA LYS A 279 -4.60 -29.63 7.91
C LYS A 279 -3.54 -28.99 8.79
N HIS A 280 -2.48 -29.74 9.07
CA HIS A 280 -1.30 -29.27 9.79
C HIS A 280 -0.11 -29.16 8.83
N HIS A 281 0.33 -27.94 8.56
CA HIS A 281 1.59 -27.69 7.87
C HIS A 281 2.69 -27.56 8.91
N LYS A 282 3.60 -28.53 8.92
CA LYS A 282 4.81 -28.46 9.74
C LYS A 282 5.68 -27.30 9.27
N ALA A 283 6.27 -26.59 10.22
CA ALA A 283 7.23 -25.53 9.91
C ALA A 283 8.35 -26.04 8.99
N THR A 284 8.67 -25.25 7.97
CA THR A 284 9.85 -25.42 7.13
C THR A 284 10.82 -24.26 7.38
N ALA A 285 12.00 -24.29 6.75
CA ALA A 285 12.94 -23.16 6.81
C ALA A 285 12.35 -21.86 6.21
N GLU A 286 11.31 -21.98 5.39
CA GLU A 286 10.73 -20.89 4.59
C GLU A 286 9.31 -20.52 5.04
N GLN A 287 8.63 -21.38 5.79
CA GLN A 287 7.24 -21.18 6.23
C GLN A 287 7.06 -21.57 7.70
N PRO A 288 6.42 -20.70 8.52
CA PRO A 288 6.09 -21.03 9.91
C PRO A 288 5.07 -22.17 9.96
N GLU A 289 4.97 -22.82 11.13
CA GLU A 289 3.93 -23.81 11.40
C GLU A 289 2.54 -23.17 11.22
N GLU A 290 1.70 -23.79 10.40
CA GLU A 290 0.35 -23.31 10.10
C GLU A 290 -0.67 -24.42 10.25
N HIS A 291 -1.74 -24.10 10.97
CA HIS A 291 -2.87 -24.99 11.21
C HIS A 291 -4.08 -24.45 10.48
N THR A 292 -4.73 -25.25 9.66
CA THR A 292 -5.97 -24.85 8.98
C THR A 292 -7.15 -25.68 9.46
N LEU A 293 -8.17 -25.03 10.02
CA LEU A 293 -9.50 -25.59 10.22
C LEU A 293 -10.41 -25.11 9.09
N LEU A 294 -10.79 -26.02 8.19
CA LEU A 294 -11.68 -25.75 7.07
C LEU A 294 -13.10 -26.17 7.40
N LEU A 295 -14.04 -25.24 7.24
CA LEU A 295 -15.47 -25.41 7.47
C LEU A 295 -16.19 -25.37 6.13
N ALA A 296 -16.61 -26.54 5.65
CA ALA A 296 -17.28 -26.69 4.36
C ALA A 296 -18.76 -26.97 4.57
N MET A 297 -19.63 -26.11 4.04
CA MET A 297 -21.08 -26.19 4.24
C MET A 297 -21.83 -26.52 2.95
N ALA A 298 -22.84 -27.37 3.07
CA ALA A 298 -23.72 -27.74 1.97
C ALA A 298 -24.71 -26.61 1.66
N GLY A 299 -25.12 -26.52 0.39
CA GLY A 299 -26.17 -25.62 -0.05
C GLY A 299 -27.58 -26.14 0.18
N THR A 300 -28.54 -25.58 -0.56
CA THR A 300 -29.93 -26.06 -0.61
C THR A 300 -30.11 -27.10 -1.71
N LYS A 301 -30.99 -28.08 -1.47
CA LYS A 301 -31.25 -29.22 -2.37
C LYS A 301 -32.13 -28.89 -3.57
N SER A 302 -32.97 -27.86 -3.47
CA SER A 302 -33.92 -27.47 -4.52
C SER A 302 -33.85 -25.99 -4.87
N TRP A 303 -33.83 -25.71 -6.17
CA TRP A 303 -33.92 -24.36 -6.71
C TRP A 303 -35.22 -23.64 -6.33
N SER A 304 -36.32 -24.39 -6.14
CA SER A 304 -37.61 -23.84 -5.70
C SER A 304 -37.53 -23.22 -4.31
N ASP A 305 -36.78 -23.87 -3.41
CA ASP A 305 -36.69 -23.50 -2.01
C ASP A 305 -35.79 -22.27 -1.86
N VAL A 306 -34.70 -22.22 -2.64
CA VAL A 306 -33.86 -21.02 -2.77
C VAL A 306 -34.69 -19.81 -3.25
N TRP A 307 -35.59 -20.00 -4.22
CA TRP A 307 -36.44 -18.92 -4.71
C TRP A 307 -37.52 -18.49 -3.72
N SER A 308 -38.18 -19.42 -3.01
CA SER A 308 -39.15 -19.06 -1.97
C SER A 308 -38.49 -18.39 -0.77
N ASP A 309 -37.29 -18.82 -0.39
CA ASP A 309 -36.63 -18.38 0.84
C ASP A 309 -35.79 -17.12 0.64
N LEU A 310 -35.23 -16.88 -0.56
CA LEU A 310 -34.51 -15.64 -0.89
C LEU A 310 -35.43 -14.48 -1.31
N TRP A 311 -36.61 -14.76 -1.87
CA TRP A 311 -37.49 -13.71 -2.42
C TRP A 311 -38.80 -13.54 -1.65
N GLY A 312 -39.18 -14.50 -0.80
CA GLY A 312 -40.45 -14.51 -0.08
C GLY A 312 -40.49 -13.69 1.21
N VAL A 313 -39.34 -13.44 1.87
CA VAL A 313 -39.29 -12.73 3.17
C VAL A 313 -38.23 -11.65 3.15
N LYS A 314 -38.64 -10.37 3.05
CA LYS A 314 -37.75 -9.19 3.04
C LYS A 314 -37.37 -8.68 4.44
N ASP A 315 -37.42 -9.55 5.44
CA ASP A 315 -37.12 -9.19 6.82
C ASP A 315 -35.65 -9.49 7.14
N TRP A 316 -35.06 -8.60 7.95
CA TRP A 316 -33.69 -8.69 8.41
C TRP A 316 -33.68 -8.93 9.92
N VAL A 317 -33.04 -10.01 10.34
CA VAL A 317 -33.08 -10.49 11.73
C VAL A 317 -31.68 -10.57 12.34
N ASP A 318 -31.59 -10.28 13.63
CA ASP A 318 -30.34 -10.39 14.39
C ASP A 318 -29.96 -11.86 14.57
N TYR A 319 -28.66 -12.13 14.58
CA TYR A 319 -28.16 -13.47 14.88
C TYR A 319 -28.33 -13.82 16.37
N GLY A 320 -29.14 -14.84 16.66
CA GLY A 320 -29.61 -15.16 18.01
C GLY A 320 -28.55 -15.72 18.99
N SER A 321 -27.32 -16.00 18.53
CA SER A 321 -26.27 -16.63 19.34
C SER A 321 -25.43 -15.63 20.17
N GLY A 322 -25.61 -14.32 19.98
CA GLY A 322 -24.78 -13.28 20.61
C GLY A 322 -23.41 -13.09 19.97
N LEU A 323 -23.02 -13.94 19.00
CA LEU A 323 -21.93 -13.69 18.06
C LEU A 323 -22.43 -12.80 16.92
N LEU A 324 -21.52 -12.14 16.20
CA LEU A 324 -21.87 -11.21 15.11
C LEU A 324 -22.89 -10.13 15.53
N ARG A 325 -22.79 -9.65 16.77
CA ARG A 325 -23.72 -8.67 17.34
C ARG A 325 -23.77 -7.41 16.49
N GLY A 326 -24.98 -6.93 16.21
CA GLY A 326 -25.21 -5.75 15.36
C GLY A 326 -25.16 -6.05 13.87
N VAL A 327 -25.06 -7.32 13.48
CA VAL A 327 -25.18 -7.76 12.09
C VAL A 327 -26.55 -8.40 11.88
N LYS A 328 -27.29 -7.88 10.89
CA LYS A 328 -28.57 -8.45 10.48
C LYS A 328 -28.42 -9.34 9.26
N PHE A 329 -29.18 -10.43 9.24
CA PHE A 329 -29.17 -11.42 8.18
C PHE A 329 -30.56 -11.62 7.58
N HIS A 330 -30.60 -12.12 6.35
CA HIS A 330 -31.83 -12.43 5.65
C HIS A 330 -32.65 -13.49 6.41
N ALA A 331 -33.91 -13.20 6.74
CA ALA A 331 -34.75 -14.06 7.59
C ALA A 331 -34.93 -15.49 7.04
N GLY A 332 -35.11 -15.63 5.71
CA GLY A 332 -35.21 -16.95 5.07
C GLY A 332 -33.95 -17.82 5.19
N ILE A 333 -32.79 -17.21 5.47
CA ILE A 333 -31.52 -17.92 5.65
C ILE A 333 -31.21 -18.13 7.14
N MET A 334 -31.78 -17.30 8.01
CA MET A 334 -31.64 -17.43 9.45
C MET A 334 -32.17 -18.77 9.97
N SER A 335 -33.23 -19.33 9.35
CA SER A 335 -33.71 -20.68 9.65
C SER A 335 -32.59 -21.71 9.45
N HIS A 336 -31.91 -21.68 8.30
CA HIS A 336 -30.78 -22.56 8.00
C HIS A 336 -29.59 -22.31 8.93
N LEU A 337 -29.27 -21.05 9.25
CA LEU A 337 -28.22 -20.74 10.22
C LEU A 337 -28.54 -21.33 11.60
N ASN A 338 -29.78 -21.14 12.09
CA ASN A 338 -30.21 -21.65 13.38
C ASN A 338 -30.24 -23.19 13.43
N ASP A 339 -30.63 -23.82 12.33
CA ASP A 339 -30.65 -25.29 12.21
C ASP A 339 -29.25 -25.91 12.33
N ASN A 340 -28.21 -25.18 11.95
CA ASN A 340 -26.81 -25.63 11.97
C ASN A 340 -26.02 -25.10 13.18
N ALA A 341 -26.41 -23.95 13.73
CA ALA A 341 -25.69 -23.21 14.76
C ALA A 341 -25.35 -24.06 15.99
N ALA A 342 -26.33 -24.83 16.45
CA ALA A 342 -26.23 -25.76 17.57
C ALA A 342 -25.04 -26.74 17.46
N ALA A 343 -25.04 -27.55 16.40
CA ALA A 343 -24.03 -28.56 16.14
C ALA A 343 -22.66 -27.92 15.86
N PHE A 344 -22.68 -26.86 15.06
CA PHE A 344 -21.50 -26.07 14.73
C PHE A 344 -20.81 -25.54 16.00
N PHE A 345 -21.52 -24.78 16.84
CA PHE A 345 -20.91 -24.14 18.01
C PHE A 345 -20.43 -25.13 19.05
N SER A 346 -21.15 -26.25 19.26
CA SER A 346 -20.70 -27.32 20.14
C SER A 346 -19.37 -27.91 19.65
N PHE A 347 -19.29 -28.27 18.37
CA PHE A 347 -18.06 -28.79 17.78
C PHE A 347 -16.92 -27.76 17.85
N THR A 348 -17.13 -26.56 17.31
CA THR A 348 -16.08 -25.54 17.17
C THR A 348 -15.53 -25.11 18.52
N THR A 349 -16.36 -24.96 19.55
CA THR A 349 -15.90 -24.58 20.89
C THR A 349 -15.01 -25.67 21.49
N ASN A 350 -15.42 -26.93 21.41
CA ASN A 350 -14.64 -28.05 21.94
C ASN A 350 -13.33 -28.24 21.15
N TRP A 351 -13.40 -28.11 19.83
CA TRP A 351 -12.25 -28.22 18.95
C TRP A 351 -11.20 -27.14 19.23
N LEU A 352 -11.62 -25.87 19.31
CA LEU A 352 -10.73 -24.75 19.60
C LEU A 352 -10.08 -24.85 20.97
N LYS A 353 -10.81 -25.39 21.96
CA LYS A 353 -10.27 -25.64 23.29
C LYS A 353 -9.14 -26.66 23.25
N ASN A 354 -9.36 -27.78 22.56
CA ASN A 354 -8.31 -28.81 22.36
C ASN A 354 -7.13 -28.25 21.58
N PHE A 355 -7.38 -27.45 20.54
CA PHE A 355 -6.34 -26.78 19.77
C PHE A 355 -5.49 -25.86 20.65
N GLN A 356 -6.12 -25.05 21.50
CA GLN A 356 -5.41 -24.16 22.42
C GLN A 356 -4.52 -24.93 23.40
N GLU A 357 -5.00 -26.08 23.89
CA GLU A 357 -4.25 -26.94 24.82
C GLU A 357 -3.05 -27.63 24.13
N GLN A 358 -3.20 -28.03 22.88
CA GLN A 358 -2.18 -28.81 22.15
C GLN A 358 -1.18 -27.95 21.38
N HIS A 359 -1.60 -26.76 20.93
CA HIS A 359 -0.84 -25.89 20.02
C HIS A 359 -0.78 -24.45 20.54
N ALA A 360 -0.48 -24.29 21.84
CA ALA A 360 -0.40 -22.98 22.48
C ALA A 360 0.59 -22.04 21.74
N GLY A 361 0.09 -20.90 21.28
CA GLY A 361 0.88 -19.88 20.56
C GLY A 361 0.97 -20.08 19.04
N ALA A 362 0.45 -21.19 18.50
CA ALA A 362 0.36 -21.39 17.06
C ALA A 362 -0.71 -20.47 16.43
N THR A 363 -0.54 -20.16 15.13
CA THR A 363 -1.54 -19.42 14.36
C THR A 363 -2.51 -20.40 13.71
N LEU A 364 -3.80 -20.21 13.94
CA LEU A 364 -4.87 -20.97 13.32
C LEU A 364 -5.48 -20.19 12.15
N ASN A 365 -5.39 -20.73 10.95
CA ASN A 365 -6.21 -20.32 9.82
C ASN A 365 -7.58 -20.99 9.90
N ILE A 366 -8.65 -20.19 9.92
CA ILE A 366 -10.03 -20.68 9.84
C ILE A 366 -10.51 -20.43 8.42
N ALA A 367 -10.77 -21.49 7.68
CA ALA A 367 -11.25 -21.43 6.30
C ALA A 367 -12.77 -21.67 6.23
N GLY A 368 -13.52 -20.84 5.52
CA GLY A 368 -14.95 -21.02 5.25
C GLY A 368 -15.19 -21.23 3.76
N VAL A 369 -15.82 -22.35 3.40
CA VAL A 369 -16.05 -22.71 2.00
C VAL A 369 -17.44 -23.27 1.76
N GLY A 370 -17.92 -23.15 0.52
CA GLY A 370 -19.16 -23.79 0.09
C GLY A 370 -19.73 -23.21 -1.20
N HIS A 371 -20.68 -23.95 -1.76
CA HIS A 371 -21.40 -23.60 -2.98
C HIS A 371 -22.82 -23.12 -2.66
N SER A 372 -23.32 -22.12 -3.42
CA SER A 372 -24.67 -21.57 -3.25
C SER A 372 -24.87 -21.03 -1.82
N LEU A 373 -26.03 -21.30 -1.21
CA LEU A 373 -26.29 -21.04 0.21
C LEU A 373 -25.18 -21.57 1.13
N GLY A 374 -24.55 -22.68 0.77
CA GLY A 374 -23.45 -23.27 1.53
C GLY A 374 -22.24 -22.34 1.61
N GLY A 375 -21.97 -21.55 0.57
CA GLY A 375 -20.90 -20.56 0.62
C GLY A 375 -21.18 -19.45 1.63
N SER A 376 -22.41 -18.93 1.66
CA SER A 376 -22.81 -17.92 2.65
C SER A 376 -22.78 -18.46 4.09
N LEU A 377 -23.21 -19.72 4.28
CA LEU A 377 -23.14 -20.40 5.58
C LEU A 377 -21.68 -20.62 6.01
N GLY A 378 -20.82 -21.09 5.10
CA GLY A 378 -19.39 -21.29 5.34
C GLY A 378 -18.68 -20.01 5.74
N GLU A 379 -19.00 -18.90 5.07
CA GLU A 379 -18.52 -17.56 5.44
C GLU A 379 -18.94 -17.19 6.88
N VAL A 380 -20.23 -17.24 7.20
CA VAL A 380 -20.74 -16.84 8.53
C VAL A 380 -20.18 -17.71 9.64
N PHE A 381 -20.07 -19.02 9.42
CA PHE A 381 -19.51 -19.95 10.40
C PHE A 381 -18.02 -19.75 10.59
N ALA A 382 -17.24 -19.48 9.54
CA ALA A 382 -15.82 -19.15 9.68
C ALA A 382 -15.60 -17.85 10.47
N VAL A 383 -16.38 -16.80 10.19
CA VAL A 383 -16.30 -15.54 10.97
C VAL A 383 -16.73 -15.76 12.42
N SER A 384 -17.74 -16.59 12.65
CA SER A 384 -18.18 -16.92 14.02
C SER A 384 -17.11 -17.72 14.78
N ALA A 385 -16.47 -18.70 14.15
CA ALA A 385 -15.36 -19.47 14.73
C ALA A 385 -14.16 -18.57 15.04
N LYS A 386 -13.83 -17.62 14.16
CA LYS A 386 -12.81 -16.59 14.41
C LYS A 386 -13.10 -15.83 15.70
N GLN A 387 -14.32 -15.33 15.89
CA GLN A 387 -14.68 -14.61 17.11
C GLN A 387 -14.59 -15.48 18.38
N ILE A 388 -14.92 -16.77 18.30
CA ILE A 388 -14.78 -17.71 19.43
C ILE A 388 -13.30 -17.91 19.76
N ALA A 389 -12.47 -18.16 18.74
CA ALA A 389 -11.04 -18.37 18.89
C ALA A 389 -10.33 -17.12 19.47
N GLU A 390 -10.67 -15.92 19.00
CA GLU A 390 -10.15 -14.65 19.53
C GLU A 390 -10.53 -14.46 21.00
N LYS A 391 -11.76 -14.79 21.39
CA LYS A 391 -12.19 -14.76 22.80
C LYS A 391 -11.43 -15.75 23.69
N MET A 392 -10.95 -16.86 23.10
CA MET A 392 -10.09 -17.84 23.76
C MET A 392 -8.61 -17.41 23.78
N GLY A 393 -8.23 -16.32 23.12
CA GLY A 393 -6.84 -15.87 23.00
C GLY A 393 -6.01 -16.62 21.97
N ILE A 394 -6.65 -17.33 21.04
CA ILE A 394 -5.99 -18.01 19.92
C ILE A 394 -5.70 -17.00 18.83
N LYS A 395 -4.46 -16.98 18.31
CA LYS A 395 -4.10 -16.15 17.16
C LYS A 395 -4.72 -16.74 15.90
N VAL A 396 -5.56 -15.97 15.21
CA VAL A 396 -6.32 -16.46 14.05
C VAL A 396 -6.09 -15.65 12.79
N ARG A 397 -6.14 -16.35 11.65
CA ARG A 397 -6.33 -15.81 10.31
C ARG A 397 -7.63 -16.36 9.73
N LEU A 398 -8.18 -15.65 8.75
CA LEU A 398 -9.45 -16.02 8.12
C LEU A 398 -9.25 -16.19 6.62
N SER A 399 -9.69 -17.32 6.06
CA SER A 399 -9.78 -17.57 4.61
C SER A 399 -11.23 -17.84 4.26
N ILE A 400 -11.82 -17.12 3.31
CA ILE A 400 -13.18 -17.43 2.85
C ILE A 400 -13.15 -17.57 1.33
N MET A 401 -13.60 -18.72 0.82
CA MET A 401 -13.71 -18.97 -0.60
C MET A 401 -15.09 -19.56 -0.90
N THR A 402 -15.92 -18.79 -1.59
CA THR A 402 -17.31 -19.18 -1.87
C THR A 402 -17.57 -19.29 -3.36
N GLU A 403 -18.42 -20.23 -3.76
CA GLU A 403 -18.77 -20.47 -5.16
C GLU A 403 -20.26 -20.23 -5.37
N GLY A 404 -20.63 -19.28 -6.23
CA GLY A 404 -22.04 -19.01 -6.53
C GLY A 404 -22.87 -18.54 -5.33
N ALA A 405 -22.24 -18.06 -4.25
CA ALA A 405 -22.95 -17.75 -3.01
C ALA A 405 -23.79 -16.45 -3.11
N PRO A 406 -25.01 -16.41 -2.53
CA PRO A 406 -25.74 -15.15 -2.36
C PRO A 406 -25.16 -14.31 -1.21
N ASN A 407 -25.41 -13.00 -1.20
CA ASN A 407 -25.19 -12.19 0.01
C ASN A 407 -26.43 -12.28 0.91
N ILE A 408 -26.17 -12.48 2.19
CA ILE A 408 -27.18 -12.79 3.20
C ILE A 408 -27.20 -11.75 4.32
N ILE A 409 -26.38 -10.70 4.21
CA ILE A 409 -26.14 -9.68 5.23
C ILE A 409 -26.80 -8.36 4.79
N ASP A 410 -27.42 -7.68 5.75
CA ASP A 410 -28.05 -6.38 5.50
C ASP A 410 -27.02 -5.34 5.07
N ALA A 411 -27.37 -4.52 4.09
CA ALA A 411 -26.55 -3.44 3.57
C ALA A 411 -26.04 -2.49 4.67
N ASN A 412 -26.89 -2.17 5.66
CA ASN A 412 -26.52 -1.27 6.76
C ASN A 412 -25.63 -1.95 7.82
N SER A 413 -25.56 -3.28 7.79
CA SER A 413 -24.74 -4.09 8.71
C SER A 413 -23.39 -4.47 8.10
N LEU A 414 -23.18 -4.21 6.81
CA LEU A 414 -22.03 -4.69 6.05
C LEU A 414 -20.70 -4.13 6.57
N GLU A 415 -20.66 -2.86 6.96
CA GLU A 415 -19.46 -2.26 7.55
C GLU A 415 -19.11 -2.93 8.89
N THR A 416 -20.08 -3.08 9.78
CA THR A 416 -19.92 -3.82 11.06
C THR A 416 -19.42 -5.23 10.82
N TYR A 417 -20.01 -5.94 9.84
CA TYR A 417 -19.60 -7.28 9.49
C TYR A 417 -18.17 -7.33 8.94
N ASN A 418 -17.81 -6.42 8.05
CA ASN A 418 -16.46 -6.32 7.48
C ASN A 418 -15.41 -5.98 8.55
N ASN A 419 -15.76 -5.17 9.55
CA ASN A 419 -14.88 -4.89 10.68
C ASN A 419 -14.60 -6.15 11.52
N ILE A 420 -15.60 -7.03 11.68
CA ILE A 420 -15.43 -8.33 12.36
C ILE A 420 -14.64 -9.30 11.48
N LYS A 421 -14.98 -9.40 10.19
CA LYS A 421 -14.38 -10.31 9.22
C LYS A 421 -12.90 -9.96 8.96
N GLY A 422 -12.58 -8.68 8.86
CA GLY A 422 -11.31 -8.17 8.36
C GLY A 422 -11.33 -7.98 6.84
N LYS A 423 -10.45 -7.11 6.35
CA LYS A 423 -10.34 -6.75 4.92
C LYS A 423 -9.61 -7.85 4.14
N GLY A 424 -10.00 -8.09 2.88
CA GLY A 424 -9.26 -8.98 1.98
C GLY A 424 -9.26 -10.45 2.40
N ASN A 425 -10.30 -10.90 3.11
CA ASN A 425 -10.39 -12.27 3.60
C ASN A 425 -11.35 -13.14 2.80
N THR A 426 -12.06 -12.58 1.83
CA THR A 426 -13.05 -13.30 1.00
C THR A 426 -12.68 -13.26 -0.48
N ILE A 427 -12.68 -14.43 -1.10
CA ILE A 427 -12.72 -14.65 -2.55
C ILE A 427 -14.07 -15.26 -2.89
N GLN A 428 -14.81 -14.57 -3.75
CA GLN A 428 -16.06 -15.11 -4.28
C GLN A 428 -15.91 -15.43 -5.75
N ILE A 429 -16.09 -16.69 -6.12
CA ILE A 429 -16.18 -17.13 -7.51
C ILE A 429 -17.64 -17.06 -7.92
N ALA A 430 -17.93 -16.29 -8.97
CA ALA A 430 -19.28 -16.13 -9.51
C ALA A 430 -19.27 -16.28 -11.03
N HIS A 431 -20.20 -17.08 -11.53
CA HIS A 431 -20.41 -17.23 -12.96
C HIS A 431 -21.24 -16.06 -13.53
N VAL A 432 -20.88 -15.57 -14.71
CA VAL A 432 -21.51 -14.37 -15.32
C VAL A 432 -22.99 -14.56 -15.65
N TYR A 433 -23.48 -15.80 -15.74
CA TYR A 433 -24.89 -16.09 -16.00
C TYR A 433 -25.64 -16.66 -14.79
N ASP A 434 -24.96 -16.81 -13.66
CA ASP A 434 -25.59 -17.29 -12.44
C ASP A 434 -26.36 -16.13 -11.76
N PRO A 435 -27.69 -16.27 -11.59
CA PRO A 435 -28.49 -15.25 -10.95
C PRO A 435 -28.38 -15.26 -9.41
N VAL A 436 -27.87 -16.32 -8.78
CA VAL A 436 -27.88 -16.45 -7.31
C VAL A 436 -26.97 -15.44 -6.62
N PRO A 437 -25.71 -15.24 -7.03
CA PRO A 437 -24.88 -14.15 -6.51
C PRO A 437 -25.48 -12.76 -6.73
N ARG A 438 -26.43 -12.63 -7.67
CA ARG A 438 -27.05 -11.36 -8.08
C ARG A 438 -28.43 -11.11 -7.45
N ALA A 439 -28.95 -12.04 -6.65
CA ALA A 439 -30.19 -11.82 -5.93
C ALA A 439 -30.10 -10.52 -5.11
N ALA A 440 -31.19 -9.75 -5.08
CA ALA A 440 -31.28 -8.28 -4.98
C ALA A 440 -30.75 -7.56 -3.72
N PHE A 441 -29.77 -8.10 -3.01
CA PHE A 441 -29.34 -7.62 -1.69
C PHE A 441 -27.86 -7.19 -1.63
N TRP A 442 -27.25 -6.92 -2.77
CA TRP A 442 -25.83 -6.60 -2.84
C TRP A 442 -25.53 -5.10 -2.62
N LEU A 443 -24.89 -4.80 -1.50
CA LEU A 443 -23.75 -3.89 -1.50
C LEU A 443 -22.48 -4.74 -1.42
N LYS A 444 -21.53 -4.46 -2.31
CA LYS A 444 -20.22 -5.11 -2.30
C LYS A 444 -19.40 -4.55 -1.16
N SER A 445 -18.78 -5.42 -0.37
CA SER A 445 -17.63 -5.01 0.43
C SER A 445 -16.57 -4.44 -0.50
N THR A 446 -16.07 -3.23 -0.22
CA THR A 446 -15.05 -2.59 -1.07
C THR A 446 -13.70 -3.30 -1.01
N ASN A 447 -13.51 -4.20 -0.05
CA ASN A 447 -12.22 -4.77 0.32
C ASN A 447 -12.12 -6.29 0.08
N ASP A 448 -13.16 -6.90 -0.52
CA ASP A 448 -13.17 -8.33 -0.88
C ASP A 448 -13.04 -8.49 -2.40
N ALA A 449 -12.55 -9.64 -2.85
CA ALA A 449 -12.41 -9.94 -4.27
C ALA A 449 -13.60 -10.76 -4.78
N GLU A 450 -14.26 -10.27 -5.84
CA GLU A 450 -15.28 -11.01 -6.55
C GLU A 450 -14.78 -11.37 -7.95
N ILE A 451 -14.50 -12.64 -8.18
CA ILE A 451 -14.00 -13.16 -9.45
C ILE A 451 -15.20 -13.52 -10.33
N LYS A 452 -15.55 -12.61 -11.24
CA LYS A 452 -16.55 -12.85 -12.30
C LYS A 452 -15.87 -13.22 -13.61
N ARG A 453 -15.91 -14.49 -13.95
CA ARG A 453 -15.42 -14.99 -15.25
C ARG A 453 -16.50 -15.85 -15.91
N ALA A 454 -16.57 -15.77 -17.24
CA ALA A 454 -17.37 -16.71 -18.01
C ALA A 454 -16.59 -18.02 -18.05
N ASN A 455 -17.20 -19.09 -17.56
CA ASN A 455 -16.53 -20.38 -17.52
C ASN A 455 -16.64 -21.02 -18.90
N SER A 456 -15.52 -21.47 -19.47
CA SER A 456 -15.41 -21.95 -20.85
C SER A 456 -16.19 -23.25 -21.16
N LEU A 457 -16.95 -23.80 -20.21
CA LEU A 457 -17.84 -24.94 -20.47
C LEU A 457 -19.18 -24.51 -21.09
N PHE A 458 -19.56 -23.24 -20.90
CA PHE A 458 -20.72 -22.67 -21.55
C PHE A 458 -20.40 -22.10 -22.92
N TYR A 459 -19.14 -21.93 -23.29
CA TYR A 459 -18.72 -21.18 -24.47
C TYR A 459 -17.70 -21.95 -25.30
N ASP A 460 -17.90 -22.03 -26.62
CA ASP A 460 -16.90 -22.60 -27.50
C ASP A 460 -15.66 -21.68 -27.55
N ILE A 461 -14.63 -22.12 -28.26
CA ILE A 461 -13.40 -21.34 -28.49
C ILE A 461 -13.65 -19.95 -29.13
N ASN A 462 -14.85 -19.68 -29.63
CA ASN A 462 -15.26 -18.42 -30.23
C ASN A 462 -16.11 -17.54 -29.28
N GLY A 463 -16.32 -17.96 -28.03
CA GLY A 463 -17.18 -17.24 -27.10
C GLY A 463 -18.68 -17.42 -27.39
N THR A 464 -19.08 -18.48 -28.10
CA THR A 464 -20.48 -18.80 -28.43
C THR A 464 -21.06 -19.77 -27.41
N MET A 465 -22.24 -19.47 -26.86
CA MET A 465 -22.85 -20.33 -25.84
C MET A 465 -23.17 -21.73 -26.39
N VAL A 466 -22.52 -22.79 -25.89
CA VAL A 466 -22.50 -24.13 -26.52
C VAL A 466 -23.81 -24.89 -26.31
N LEU A 467 -24.57 -24.67 -25.24
CA LEU A 467 -25.85 -25.37 -25.02
C LEU A 467 -26.90 -24.54 -24.25
N PRO A 468 -28.08 -24.24 -24.84
CA PRO A 468 -29.26 -23.85 -24.07
C PRO A 468 -29.75 -25.07 -23.26
N GLY A 469 -29.60 -25.02 -21.92
CA GLY A 469 -30.10 -26.08 -21.02
C GLY A 469 -29.19 -26.46 -19.84
N LEU A 470 -27.94 -25.97 -19.80
CA LEU A 470 -27.05 -26.18 -18.65
C LEU A 470 -27.35 -25.17 -17.52
N ASN A 471 -27.36 -25.65 -16.28
CA ASN A 471 -27.59 -24.82 -15.10
C ASN A 471 -26.30 -24.03 -14.75
N PRO A 472 -26.26 -22.69 -14.90
CA PRO A 472 -25.09 -21.87 -14.58
C PRO A 472 -24.74 -21.84 -13.08
N HIS A 473 -25.60 -22.43 -12.24
CA HIS A 473 -25.43 -22.58 -10.80
C HIS A 473 -25.08 -24.02 -10.38
N SER A 474 -24.53 -24.83 -11.28
CA SER A 474 -24.11 -26.20 -10.95
C SER A 474 -22.79 -26.20 -10.18
N SER A 475 -22.74 -26.87 -9.02
CA SER A 475 -21.52 -27.02 -8.21
C SER A 475 -20.39 -27.73 -8.95
N THR A 476 -20.73 -28.70 -9.82
CA THR A 476 -19.75 -29.42 -10.66
C THR A 476 -19.11 -28.46 -11.67
N GLU A 477 -19.90 -27.56 -12.24
CA GLU A 477 -19.42 -26.55 -13.19
C GLU A 477 -18.53 -25.51 -12.50
N TYR A 478 -18.93 -25.07 -11.30
CA TYR A 478 -18.10 -24.21 -10.45
C TYR A 478 -16.76 -24.88 -10.14
N TYR A 479 -16.76 -26.12 -9.65
CA TYR A 479 -15.54 -26.86 -9.32
C TYR A 479 -14.57 -26.99 -10.50
N GLN A 480 -15.06 -27.45 -11.67
CA GLN A 480 -14.22 -27.65 -12.85
C GLN A 480 -13.59 -26.34 -13.36
N SER A 481 -14.25 -25.21 -13.08
CA SER A 481 -13.84 -23.90 -13.54
C SER A 481 -13.05 -23.12 -12.49
N ALA A 482 -13.28 -23.38 -11.21
CA ALA A 482 -12.75 -22.61 -10.10
C ALA A 482 -11.23 -22.56 -10.11
N VAL A 483 -10.56 -23.68 -10.40
CA VAL A 483 -9.09 -23.75 -10.48
C VAL A 483 -8.56 -22.87 -11.60
N LYS A 484 -9.10 -22.99 -12.82
CA LYS A 484 -8.65 -22.19 -13.97
C LYS A 484 -8.95 -20.69 -13.79
N VAL A 485 -10.12 -20.38 -13.25
CA VAL A 485 -10.54 -19.02 -12.95
C VAL A 485 -9.64 -18.42 -11.88
N PHE A 486 -9.28 -19.21 -10.87
CA PHE A 486 -8.34 -18.81 -9.83
C PHE A 486 -6.92 -18.61 -10.38
N GLU A 487 -6.41 -19.51 -11.24
CA GLU A 487 -5.09 -19.34 -11.88
C GLU A 487 -5.00 -18.01 -12.64
N SER A 488 -5.98 -17.73 -13.51
CA SER A 488 -6.05 -16.45 -14.23
C SER A 488 -6.15 -15.26 -13.28
N TRP A 489 -6.98 -15.35 -12.24
CA TRP A 489 -7.09 -14.29 -11.24
C TRP A 489 -5.79 -14.10 -10.44
N TYR A 490 -5.06 -15.18 -10.16
CA TYR A 490 -3.80 -15.15 -9.42
C TYR A 490 -2.70 -14.44 -10.22
N GLU A 491 -2.68 -14.63 -11.55
CA GLU A 491 -1.82 -13.86 -12.47
C GLU A 491 -2.18 -12.37 -12.45
N ASP A 492 -3.47 -12.04 -12.58
CA ASP A 492 -3.98 -10.65 -12.50
C ASP A 492 -3.59 -9.99 -11.16
N MET A 493 -3.73 -10.73 -10.05
CA MET A 493 -3.34 -10.28 -8.71
C MET A 493 -1.84 -10.07 -8.57
N THR A 494 -1.02 -10.95 -9.15
CA THR A 494 0.44 -10.84 -9.10
C THR A 494 0.91 -9.60 -9.86
N LEU A 495 0.32 -9.34 -11.03
CA LEU A 495 0.57 -8.12 -11.80
C LEU A 495 0.11 -6.88 -11.03
N LEU A 496 -1.09 -6.92 -10.45
CA LEU A 496 -1.62 -5.82 -9.62
C LEU A 496 -0.69 -5.51 -8.44
N LYS A 497 -0.21 -6.52 -7.70
CA LYS A 497 0.72 -6.33 -6.57
C LYS A 497 2.02 -5.65 -7.02
N THR A 498 2.57 -6.10 -8.14
CA THR A 498 3.81 -5.53 -8.70
C THR A 498 3.61 -4.06 -9.07
N GLN A 499 2.49 -3.76 -9.73
CA GLN A 499 2.16 -2.41 -10.15
C GLN A 499 1.84 -1.49 -8.96
N ALA A 500 1.11 -1.99 -7.97
CA ALA A 500 0.80 -1.27 -6.74
C ALA A 500 2.06 -0.95 -5.92
N ALA A 501 3.04 -1.86 -5.88
CA ALA A 501 4.33 -1.60 -5.23
C ALA A 501 5.09 -0.47 -5.93
N HIS A 502 5.15 -0.50 -7.27
CA HIS A 502 5.77 0.58 -8.05
C HIS A 502 5.06 1.92 -7.85
N PHE A 503 3.72 1.93 -7.89
CA PHE A 503 2.92 3.12 -7.58
C PHE A 503 3.24 3.69 -6.19
N ALA A 504 3.34 2.84 -5.17
CA ALA A 504 3.69 3.27 -3.81
C ALA A 504 5.11 3.83 -3.70
N GLU A 505 6.06 3.36 -4.51
CA GLU A 505 7.41 3.94 -4.60
C GLU A 505 7.39 5.34 -5.22
N LEU A 506 6.63 5.55 -6.30
CA LEU A 506 6.48 6.87 -6.92
C LEU A 506 5.87 7.89 -5.95
N VAL A 507 4.84 7.50 -5.19
CA VAL A 507 4.22 8.37 -4.17
C VAL A 507 5.25 8.73 -3.08
N LYS A 508 6.06 7.78 -2.62
CA LYS A 508 7.15 8.07 -1.66
C LYS A 508 8.21 9.01 -2.24
N GLU A 509 8.54 8.88 -3.52
CA GLU A 509 9.47 9.79 -4.19
C GLU A 509 8.89 11.21 -4.31
N GLU A 510 7.60 11.35 -4.61
CA GLU A 510 6.90 12.65 -4.60
C GLU A 510 6.97 13.30 -3.21
N GLU A 511 6.66 12.54 -2.14
CA GLU A 511 6.74 13.03 -0.77
C GLU A 511 8.16 13.49 -0.40
N ALA A 512 9.19 12.74 -0.79
CA ALA A 512 10.59 13.11 -0.58
C ALA A 512 10.97 14.37 -1.37
N THR A 513 10.45 14.51 -2.58
CA THR A 513 10.65 15.68 -3.44
C THR A 513 9.99 16.92 -2.83
N ASP A 514 8.77 16.81 -2.30
CA ASP A 514 8.09 17.90 -1.59
C ASP A 514 8.84 18.32 -0.32
N GLN A 515 9.42 17.37 0.42
CA GLN A 515 10.31 17.67 1.55
C GLN A 515 11.58 18.43 1.11
N ALA A 516 12.17 18.05 -0.03
CA ALA A 516 13.33 18.73 -0.60
C ALA A 516 13.01 20.17 -1.02
N ILE A 517 11.86 20.39 -1.68
CA ILE A 517 11.32 21.73 -2.01
C ILE A 517 11.19 22.56 -0.73
N GLY A 518 10.60 22.00 0.32
CA GLY A 518 10.44 22.68 1.61
C GLY A 518 11.78 23.06 2.25
N LYS A 519 12.80 22.20 2.14
CA LYS A 519 14.16 22.48 2.63
C LYS A 519 14.85 23.59 1.83
N ILE A 520 14.89 23.49 0.51
CA ILE A 520 15.50 24.48 -0.38
C ILE A 520 14.85 25.85 -0.19
N SER A 521 13.52 25.89 -0.09
CA SER A 521 12.75 27.13 0.13
C SER A 521 13.11 27.80 1.46
N ARG A 522 13.28 27.03 2.54
CA ARG A 522 13.72 27.58 3.84
C ARG A 522 15.15 28.14 3.77
N GLU A 523 16.06 27.44 3.13
CA GLU A 523 17.44 27.91 2.94
C GLU A 523 17.48 29.19 2.09
N ALA A 524 16.73 29.24 0.98
CA ALA A 524 16.59 30.43 0.15
C ALA A 524 16.02 31.62 0.93
N TYR A 525 15.00 31.40 1.76
CA TYR A 525 14.41 32.43 2.62
C TYR A 525 15.41 32.99 3.64
N GLN A 526 16.23 32.12 4.26
CA GLN A 526 17.27 32.55 5.18
C GLN A 526 18.33 33.41 4.48
N ILE A 527 18.77 33.00 3.29
CA ILE A 527 19.71 33.79 2.46
C ILE A 527 19.09 35.14 2.09
N GLY A 528 17.83 35.16 1.62
CA GLY A 528 17.12 36.38 1.30
C GLY A 528 16.97 37.33 2.50
N THR A 529 16.73 36.78 3.69
CA THR A 529 16.68 37.56 4.94
C THR A 529 18.04 38.18 5.28
N GLN A 530 19.14 37.45 5.06
CA GLN A 530 20.50 37.97 5.26
C GLN A 530 20.79 39.12 4.29
N ILE A 531 20.41 39.00 3.02
CA ILE A 531 20.54 40.07 2.02
C ILE A 531 19.73 41.31 2.45
N ILE A 532 18.46 41.13 2.82
CA ILE A 532 17.60 42.23 3.31
C ILE A 532 18.21 42.92 4.55
N ASN A 533 18.82 42.16 5.45
CA ASN A 533 19.43 42.74 6.66
C ASN A 533 20.70 43.53 6.36
N GLN A 534 21.48 43.15 5.34
CA GLN A 534 22.59 43.98 4.83
C GLN A 534 22.06 45.26 4.16
N ASP A 535 20.98 45.16 3.40
CA ASP A 535 20.40 46.30 2.66
C ASP A 535 19.73 47.35 3.59
N LYS A 536 19.50 47.05 4.88
CA LYS A 536 18.91 47.98 5.87
C LYS A 536 19.85 49.08 6.38
N ILE A 537 21.07 49.19 5.85
CA ILE A 537 22.04 50.21 6.24
C ILE A 537 21.80 51.52 5.49
N SER A 538 22.07 52.65 6.15
CA SER A 538 21.97 53.98 5.56
C SER A 538 22.84 54.14 4.30
N ALA A 539 22.38 54.93 3.33
CA ALA A 539 23.10 55.23 2.07
C ALA A 539 24.59 55.61 2.24
N ALA A 540 24.95 56.26 3.34
CA ALA A 540 26.34 56.64 3.62
C ALA A 540 27.28 55.43 3.86
N GLY A 541 26.79 54.34 4.48
CA GLY A 541 27.58 53.13 4.68
C GLY A 541 27.71 52.29 3.40
N PHE A 542 26.71 52.39 2.53
CA PHE A 542 26.72 51.78 1.19
C PHE A 542 27.77 52.44 0.30
N GLU A 543 27.78 53.77 0.22
CA GLU A 543 28.73 54.53 -0.63
C GLU A 543 30.18 54.25 -0.24
N GLN A 544 30.51 54.21 1.06
CA GLN A 544 31.88 53.94 1.54
C GLN A 544 32.37 52.53 1.21
N GLU A 545 31.55 51.52 1.46
CA GLU A 545 31.92 50.14 1.15
C GLU A 545 31.96 49.91 -0.39
N TRP A 546 31.12 50.64 -1.14
CA TRP A 546 31.15 50.62 -2.60
C TRP A 546 32.45 51.21 -3.15
N GLU A 547 32.88 52.38 -2.66
CA GLU A 547 34.15 52.99 -3.03
C GLU A 547 35.33 52.05 -2.74
N LYS A 548 35.30 51.37 -1.59
CA LYS A 548 36.30 50.38 -1.22
C LYS A 548 36.30 49.17 -2.17
N TYR A 549 35.12 48.65 -2.51
CA TYR A 549 34.98 47.54 -3.46
C TYR A 549 35.43 47.94 -4.86
N ILE A 550 35.01 49.10 -5.38
CA ILE A 550 35.48 49.66 -6.65
C ILE A 550 37.00 49.75 -6.64
N THR A 551 37.59 50.30 -5.57
CA THR A 551 39.04 50.47 -5.50
C THR A 551 39.74 49.11 -5.58
N GLN A 552 39.22 48.07 -4.93
CA GLN A 552 39.74 46.71 -5.03
C GLN A 552 39.58 46.13 -6.44
N GLU A 553 38.44 46.35 -7.10
CA GLU A 553 38.19 45.88 -8.46
C GLU A 553 39.04 46.60 -9.50
N GLN A 554 39.24 47.92 -9.35
CA GLN A 554 40.18 48.70 -10.15
C GLN A 554 41.62 48.22 -9.94
N LEU A 555 42.01 47.86 -8.71
CA LEU A 555 43.31 47.27 -8.44
C LEU A 555 43.46 45.87 -9.07
N LYS A 556 42.41 45.04 -9.06
CA LYS A 556 42.40 43.74 -9.75
C LYS A 556 42.51 43.92 -11.26
N LEU A 557 41.75 44.84 -11.84
CA LEU A 557 41.83 45.20 -13.26
C LEU A 557 43.23 45.69 -13.62
N GLN A 558 43.81 46.58 -12.81
CA GLN A 558 45.16 47.09 -13.01
C GLN A 558 46.19 45.96 -12.98
N LYS A 559 46.10 45.04 -12.03
CA LYS A 559 46.97 43.85 -11.97
C LYS A 559 46.82 42.97 -13.22
N LEU A 560 45.59 42.70 -13.66
CA LEU A 560 45.35 41.93 -14.88
C LEU A 560 45.89 42.64 -16.13
N ASN A 561 45.76 43.96 -16.20
CA ASN A 561 46.34 44.78 -17.26
C ASN A 561 47.88 44.78 -17.21
N ASP A 562 48.47 44.82 -16.02
CA ASP A 562 49.91 44.76 -15.83
C ASP A 562 50.49 43.35 -16.07
N GLU A 563 49.71 42.28 -15.85
CA GLU A 563 50.01 40.92 -16.34
C GLU A 563 49.90 40.85 -17.87
N PHE A 564 48.92 41.54 -18.46
CA PHE A 564 48.63 41.50 -19.89
C PHE A 564 49.62 42.31 -20.74
N LYS A 565 50.04 43.50 -20.32
CA LYS A 565 50.99 44.37 -21.05
C LYS A 565 52.28 43.66 -21.49
N PRO A 566 53.05 42.98 -20.60
CA PRO A 566 54.27 42.29 -21.01
C PRO A 566 53.95 41.13 -21.95
N LEU A 567 52.83 40.43 -21.75
CA LEU A 567 52.38 39.37 -22.66
C LEU A 567 52.06 39.92 -24.06
N LYS A 568 51.33 41.04 -24.16
CA LYS A 568 51.05 41.77 -25.41
C LYS A 568 52.34 42.16 -26.13
N VAL A 569 53.34 42.66 -25.40
CA VAL A 569 54.67 42.97 -25.96
C VAL A 569 55.41 41.73 -26.44
N LYS A 570 55.38 40.62 -25.69
CA LYS A 570 55.98 39.34 -26.13
C LYS A 570 55.32 38.83 -27.41
N ILE A 571 53.98 38.83 -27.47
CA ILE A 571 53.20 38.44 -28.66
C ILE A 571 53.55 39.33 -29.86
N TYR A 572 53.61 40.65 -29.66
CA TYR A 572 53.98 41.58 -30.73
C TYR A 572 55.43 41.36 -31.21
N LYS A 573 56.39 41.17 -30.30
CA LYS A 573 57.78 40.85 -30.66
C LYS A 573 57.88 39.55 -31.44
N LEU A 574 57.14 38.52 -31.01
CA LEU A 574 57.04 37.23 -31.71
C LEU A 574 56.49 37.44 -33.14
N SER A 575 55.51 38.33 -33.30
CA SER A 575 54.90 38.64 -34.62
C SER A 575 55.87 39.26 -35.62
N LEU A 576 56.92 39.93 -35.13
CA LEU A 576 57.96 40.55 -35.95
C LEU A 576 59.09 39.57 -36.32
N GLN A 577 59.14 38.38 -35.72
CA GLN A 577 60.14 37.38 -36.05
C GLN A 577 59.77 36.67 -37.35
N LYS A 578 60.76 36.46 -38.22
CA LYS A 578 60.56 35.78 -39.51
C LYS A 578 60.19 34.30 -39.32
N ASN A 579 60.78 33.64 -38.32
CA ASN A 579 60.58 32.22 -37.99
C ASN A 579 60.56 32.03 -36.46
N PRO A 580 59.45 32.34 -35.77
CA PRO A 580 59.36 32.23 -34.32
C PRO A 580 59.41 30.77 -33.84
N SER A 581 60.01 30.52 -32.66
CA SER A 581 60.12 29.18 -32.08
C SER A 581 58.76 28.62 -31.68
N ILE A 582 58.46 27.35 -32.04
CA ILE A 582 57.21 26.67 -31.66
C ILE A 582 57.05 26.62 -30.13
N VAL A 583 58.13 26.35 -29.40
CA VAL A 583 58.13 26.31 -27.93
C VAL A 583 57.77 27.68 -27.33
N GLU A 584 58.21 28.76 -27.97
CA GLU A 584 57.90 30.13 -27.53
C GLU A 584 56.43 30.49 -27.85
N GLN A 585 55.91 30.02 -28.97
CA GLN A 585 54.50 30.17 -29.36
C GLN A 585 53.56 29.44 -28.37
N GLU A 586 53.81 28.16 -28.10
CA GLU A 586 53.00 27.35 -27.17
C GLU A 586 52.99 27.95 -25.76
N LYS A 587 54.14 28.42 -25.29
CA LYS A 587 54.25 29.12 -23.99
C LYS A 587 53.37 30.36 -23.94
N LEU A 588 53.35 31.17 -25.00
CA LEU A 588 52.52 32.38 -25.06
C LEU A 588 51.03 32.06 -25.18
N VAL A 589 50.65 30.98 -25.89
CA VAL A 589 49.27 30.50 -25.93
C VAL A 589 48.80 30.07 -24.55
N PHE A 590 49.62 29.34 -23.80
CA PHE A 590 49.31 28.93 -22.43
C PHE A 590 49.18 30.15 -21.49
N GLU A 591 50.17 31.05 -21.47
CA GLU A 591 50.15 32.29 -20.66
C GLU A 591 48.88 33.13 -20.97
N ARG A 592 48.51 33.24 -22.25
CA ARG A 592 47.29 33.93 -22.70
C ARG A 592 46.01 33.25 -22.23
N THR A 593 45.92 31.93 -22.37
CA THR A 593 44.72 31.17 -21.97
C THR A 593 44.43 31.32 -20.49
N ALA A 594 45.45 31.16 -19.65
CA ALA A 594 45.32 31.33 -18.21
C ALA A 594 44.86 32.75 -17.83
N LEU A 595 45.36 33.78 -18.53
CA LEU A 595 44.95 35.17 -18.28
C LEU A 595 43.52 35.46 -18.79
N GLN A 596 43.14 34.89 -19.92
CA GLN A 596 41.79 34.97 -20.48
C GLN A 596 40.75 34.36 -19.52
N GLU A 597 41.06 33.24 -18.88
CA GLU A 597 40.20 32.63 -17.87
C GLU A 597 40.03 33.54 -16.64
N LYS A 598 41.11 34.16 -16.14
CA LYS A 598 41.04 35.13 -15.03
C LYS A 598 40.15 36.32 -15.39
N ILE A 599 40.32 36.89 -16.60
CA ILE A 599 39.53 38.02 -17.08
C ILE A 599 38.06 37.62 -17.23
N ASN A 600 37.76 36.47 -17.86
CA ASN A 600 36.39 35.97 -18.01
C ASN A 600 35.70 35.75 -16.66
N LYS A 601 36.41 35.18 -15.68
CA LYS A 601 35.89 35.00 -14.32
C LYS A 601 35.51 36.33 -13.66
N GLN A 602 36.36 37.34 -13.80
CA GLN A 602 36.11 38.65 -13.20
C GLN A 602 35.01 39.44 -13.91
N THR A 603 34.96 39.36 -15.24
CA THR A 603 33.88 39.97 -16.04
C THR A 603 32.53 39.40 -15.65
N LYS A 604 32.41 38.08 -15.47
CA LYS A 604 31.16 37.44 -15.04
C LYS A 604 30.67 37.93 -13.67
N ILE A 605 31.58 38.12 -12.71
CA ILE A 605 31.26 38.67 -11.38
C ILE A 605 30.65 40.08 -11.50
N ILE A 606 31.19 40.92 -12.40
CA ILE A 606 30.71 42.29 -12.62
C ILE A 606 29.37 42.30 -13.38
N GLU A 607 29.21 41.41 -14.36
CA GLU A 607 27.96 41.19 -15.07
C GLU A 607 26.85 40.76 -14.09
N ASP A 608 27.11 39.80 -13.20
CA ASP A 608 26.17 39.35 -12.17
C ASP A 608 25.76 40.51 -11.25
N LEU A 609 26.69 41.40 -10.88
CA LEU A 609 26.40 42.60 -10.08
C LEU A 609 25.52 43.61 -10.82
N SER A 610 25.69 43.76 -12.14
CA SER A 610 24.92 44.71 -12.95
C SER A 610 23.43 44.37 -13.04
N GLN A 611 23.08 43.09 -12.87
CA GLN A 611 21.69 42.60 -12.89
C GLN A 611 20.90 42.98 -11.64
N ASP A 612 21.59 43.38 -10.56
CA ASP A 612 20.94 43.83 -9.34
C ASP A 612 20.65 45.34 -9.44
N LYS A 613 19.36 45.71 -9.56
CA LYS A 613 18.86 47.07 -9.88
C LYS A 613 19.42 48.22 -9.03
N PRO A 614 19.73 48.07 -7.73
CA PRO A 614 20.39 49.11 -6.94
C PRO A 614 21.81 49.43 -7.44
N TRP A 615 22.45 48.50 -8.14
CA TRP A 615 23.88 48.51 -8.47
C TRP A 615 24.18 48.74 -9.95
N THR A 616 23.19 48.57 -10.82
CA THR A 616 23.30 48.75 -12.28
C THR A 616 24.10 50.01 -12.68
N PRO A 617 23.82 51.23 -12.14
CA PRO A 617 24.53 52.43 -12.58
C PRO A 617 26.03 52.42 -12.27
N TYR A 618 26.44 51.65 -11.27
CA TYR A 618 27.82 51.62 -10.80
C TYR A 618 28.61 50.42 -11.39
N ALA A 619 27.94 49.31 -11.66
CA ALA A 619 28.53 48.16 -12.34
C ALA A 619 28.80 48.43 -13.83
N GLU A 620 28.00 49.27 -14.48
CA GLU A 620 28.17 49.66 -15.89
C GLU A 620 29.53 50.33 -16.19
N GLU A 621 30.04 51.14 -15.26
CA GLU A 621 31.33 51.83 -15.42
C GLU A 621 32.51 50.86 -15.37
N ILE A 622 32.52 49.95 -14.40
CA ILE A 622 33.55 48.91 -14.26
C ILE A 622 33.46 47.92 -15.43
N SER A 623 32.23 47.55 -15.83
CA SER A 623 31.97 46.65 -16.95
C SER A 623 32.55 47.21 -18.26
N ARG A 624 32.54 48.52 -18.47
CA ARG A 624 33.15 49.15 -19.64
C ARG A 624 34.67 48.96 -19.66
N ASN A 625 35.33 49.20 -18.53
CA ASN A 625 36.79 49.07 -18.43
C ASN A 625 37.26 47.61 -18.59
N PHE A 626 36.50 46.64 -18.09
CA PHE A 626 36.78 45.21 -18.33
C PHE A 626 36.46 44.78 -19.76
N ALA A 627 35.43 45.35 -20.40
CA ALA A 627 35.13 45.12 -21.81
C ALA A 627 36.25 45.63 -22.72
N GLU A 628 36.85 46.77 -22.41
CA GLU A 628 38.03 47.30 -23.11
C GLU A 628 39.23 46.35 -22.98
N LEU A 629 39.55 45.88 -21.77
CA LEU A 629 40.63 44.90 -21.57
C LEU A 629 40.37 43.58 -22.33
N LYS A 630 39.11 43.11 -22.34
CA LYS A 630 38.70 41.91 -23.09
C LYS A 630 38.86 42.09 -24.59
N ALA A 631 38.50 43.25 -25.14
CA ALA A 631 38.69 43.58 -26.56
C ALA A 631 40.19 43.65 -26.94
N ASP A 632 41.00 44.24 -26.08
CA ASP A 632 42.45 44.34 -26.25
C ASP A 632 43.13 42.96 -26.23
N MET A 633 42.66 42.06 -25.38
CA MET A 633 43.10 40.68 -25.31
C MET A 633 42.66 39.87 -26.52
N LEU A 634 41.41 39.99 -26.97
CA LEU A 634 40.93 39.34 -28.21
C LEU A 634 41.78 39.74 -29.42
N THR A 635 42.15 41.02 -29.51
CA THR A 635 43.03 41.53 -30.58
C THR A 635 44.42 40.87 -30.53
N SER A 636 44.96 40.67 -29.33
CA SER A 636 46.27 40.01 -29.16
C SER A 636 46.20 38.50 -29.38
N SER A 637 45.07 37.86 -29.04
CA SER A 637 44.79 36.46 -29.36
C SER A 637 44.78 36.24 -30.86
N PHE A 638 44.03 37.07 -31.61
CA PHE A 638 44.00 36.99 -33.07
C PHE A 638 45.39 37.12 -33.70
N LEU A 639 46.21 38.04 -33.18
CA LEU A 639 47.59 38.20 -33.64
C LEU A 639 48.44 36.95 -33.37
N LEU A 640 48.32 36.36 -32.17
CA LEU A 640 49.07 35.16 -31.79
C LEU A 640 48.63 33.93 -32.61
N ASP A 641 47.33 33.73 -32.77
CA ASP A 641 46.76 32.61 -33.51
C ASP A 641 47.19 32.68 -34.99
N SER A 642 47.23 33.87 -35.59
CA SER A 642 47.77 34.09 -36.95
C SER A 642 49.27 33.75 -37.09
N ILE A 643 50.07 33.95 -36.04
CA ILE A 643 51.50 33.57 -36.02
C ILE A 643 51.64 32.04 -35.97
N VAL A 644 50.83 31.39 -35.14
CA VAL A 644 50.80 29.92 -35.00
C VAL A 644 50.39 29.28 -36.33
N GLU A 645 49.33 29.77 -36.97
CA GLU A 645 48.84 29.28 -38.25
C GLU A 645 49.88 29.44 -39.38
N LYS A 646 50.56 30.60 -39.45
CA LYS A 646 51.68 30.83 -40.38
C LYS A 646 52.87 29.91 -40.12
N SER A 647 53.18 29.65 -38.85
CA SER A 647 54.26 28.73 -38.48
C SER A 647 53.93 27.29 -38.85
N MET A 648 52.68 26.85 -38.64
CA MET A 648 52.21 25.52 -39.03
C MET A 648 52.19 25.33 -40.55
N SER A 649 51.69 26.31 -41.30
CA SER A 649 51.66 26.27 -42.78
C SER A 649 53.07 26.29 -43.39
N SER A 650 54.01 27.06 -42.83
CA SER A 650 55.43 27.06 -43.26
C SER A 650 56.17 25.76 -42.89
N SER A 651 55.79 25.14 -41.77
CA SER A 651 56.30 23.81 -41.37
C SER A 651 55.78 22.72 -42.30
N LEU A 652 54.51 22.80 -42.71
CA LEU A 652 53.88 21.88 -43.67
C LEU A 652 54.42 22.05 -45.09
N SER A 653 54.80 23.27 -45.52
CA SER A 653 55.44 23.49 -46.83
C SER A 653 56.89 23.01 -46.90
N ASN A 654 57.58 22.90 -45.75
CA ASN A 654 58.94 22.33 -45.64
C ASN A 654 58.94 20.85 -45.25
N PHE A 655 57.77 20.26 -44.99
CA PHE A 655 57.61 18.83 -44.74
C PHE A 655 57.56 18.12 -46.10
N ASP A 656 58.67 17.48 -46.49
CA ASP A 656 58.70 16.61 -47.65
C ASP A 656 57.89 15.33 -47.36
N ILE A 657 56.61 15.38 -47.72
CA ILE A 657 55.64 14.28 -47.62
C ILE A 657 56.12 13.03 -48.40
N GLY A 658 57.10 13.17 -49.30
CA GLY A 658 57.71 12.03 -50.02
C GLY A 658 58.54 11.09 -49.14
N SER A 659 59.06 11.55 -47.99
CA SER A 659 60.03 10.77 -47.19
C SER A 659 59.43 9.83 -46.14
N ILE A 660 58.16 9.99 -45.76
CA ILE A 660 57.53 9.20 -44.68
C ILE A 660 56.72 8.01 -45.21
N LEU A 661 56.29 8.01 -46.48
CA LEU A 661 55.56 6.88 -47.06
C LEU A 661 56.42 5.65 -47.42
N THR A 662 57.72 5.64 -47.12
CA THR A 662 58.61 4.48 -47.33
C THR A 662 59.13 3.81 -46.06
N LYS A 663 58.77 4.27 -44.85
CA LYS A 663 59.25 3.65 -43.61
C LYS A 663 58.19 3.56 -42.50
N SER A 664 57.15 2.76 -42.73
CA SER A 664 56.38 2.15 -41.64
C SER A 664 55.49 1.03 -42.16
N THR A 665 56.11 -0.04 -42.65
CA THR A 665 55.51 -1.38 -42.66
C THR A 665 55.59 -1.91 -41.22
N LEU A 666 54.49 -1.89 -40.47
CA LEU A 666 54.38 -2.60 -39.19
C LEU A 666 52.93 -3.04 -38.93
N LYS A 667 52.74 -4.35 -39.14
CA LYS A 667 51.84 -5.33 -38.51
C LYS A 667 50.45 -4.84 -38.03
N MET A 668 49.44 -5.26 -38.80
CA MET A 668 48.07 -5.45 -38.33
C MET A 668 47.99 -6.76 -37.53
N ASP A 669 47.40 -6.68 -36.34
CA ASP A 669 46.74 -7.81 -35.67
C ASP A 669 45.33 -7.38 -35.28
N GLU A 670 44.44 -8.35 -35.34
CA GLU A 670 42.98 -8.26 -35.40
C GLU A 670 42.33 -7.91 -34.05
N ASN A 671 41.44 -6.90 -34.03
CA ASN A 671 40.02 -7.09 -33.67
C ASN A 671 39.21 -5.77 -33.63
N ARG A 672 38.04 -5.82 -34.27
CA ARG A 672 36.84 -4.97 -34.14
C ARG A 672 36.87 -3.54 -34.77
N SER A 673 36.42 -3.53 -36.03
CA SER A 673 35.37 -2.68 -36.61
C SER A 673 35.13 -1.30 -35.96
N ILE A 674 35.72 -0.26 -36.56
CA ILE A 674 35.14 1.08 -36.56
C ILE A 674 34.97 1.52 -38.02
N VAL A 675 33.75 1.95 -38.31
CA VAL A 675 33.25 2.47 -39.57
C VAL A 675 34.15 3.57 -40.10
N GLY A 676 34.50 3.47 -41.39
CA GLY A 676 35.41 4.36 -42.08
C GLY A 676 34.88 5.80 -42.17
N ALA A 677 35.72 6.75 -41.76
CA ALA A 677 35.69 8.11 -42.26
C ALA A 677 36.71 8.20 -43.41
N THR A 678 36.27 8.72 -44.55
CA THR A 678 37.14 8.90 -45.72
C THR A 678 37.89 10.22 -45.63
N ARG A 679 38.95 10.37 -46.43
CA ARG A 679 39.80 11.58 -46.52
C ARG A 679 39.02 12.87 -46.81
N GLN A 680 37.77 12.78 -47.26
CA GLN A 680 36.86 13.91 -47.47
C GLN A 680 36.23 14.45 -46.18
N ASP A 681 36.21 13.69 -45.08
CA ASP A 681 35.51 14.04 -43.84
C ASP A 681 36.41 14.80 -42.85
N ILE A 682 37.73 14.74 -43.00
CA ILE A 682 38.71 15.36 -42.09
C ILE A 682 39.14 16.76 -42.55
N LEU A 683 39.08 17.04 -43.86
CA LEU A 683 39.51 18.31 -44.44
C LEU A 683 38.68 19.56 -44.03
N PRO A 684 37.36 19.46 -43.76
CA PRO A 684 36.58 20.61 -43.27
C PRO A 684 36.94 21.01 -41.83
N THR A 685 37.28 20.03 -40.97
CA THR A 685 37.60 20.26 -39.55
C THR A 685 38.96 20.92 -39.36
N ILE A 686 39.91 20.67 -40.27
CA ILE A 686 41.24 21.32 -40.27
C ILE A 686 41.18 22.75 -40.86
N LYS A 687 40.11 23.11 -41.60
CA LYS A 687 39.89 24.48 -42.11
C LYS A 687 39.05 25.36 -41.18
N ALA A 688 38.47 24.79 -40.11
CA ALA A 688 37.63 25.48 -39.14
C ALA A 688 38.31 25.68 -37.76
N HIS A 689 39.56 25.25 -37.64
CA HIS A 689 40.53 25.70 -36.63
C HIS A 689 41.64 26.44 -37.35
#